data_AF-A0A7L4JXU9-F1
#
_entry.id   AF-A0A7L4JXU9-F1
#
_cell.length_a   1.000
_cell.length_b   1.000
_cell.length_c   1.000
_cell.angle_alpha   90.00
_cell.angle_beta   90.00
_cell.angle_gamma   90.00
#
_symmetry.space_group_name_H-M   'P 1'
#
loop_
_entity.id
_entity.type
_entity.pdbx_description
1 polymer ?
#
loop_
_entity_poly.entity_id
_entity_poly.type
_entity_poly.pdbx_seq_one_letter_code
_entity_poly.pdbx_strand_id
1 'polypeptide(L)'
;RYYDQLCSIEPKFPFSENQVCVTFTWKDAFDKGSLFGGSAKLALASLGYEKTCVLFNCGALASQIAAEQNLDNDEGLKATAKHYQFASGAFQHIKDTVLSALSREPTVDISPDTVGTLSLIMLAQAQEVFFLKATRDKMKDGIIAKLANQAADYYGDAYKQCQYKDTLPKYFYFQEVFPVLAAKHCIMQANAEYHQSILAKQQKKFGEEIGRLQHAADLVKTVASRYDEYINVKDLVDKINRALTAAKKDNDFIYHDRVPDLKDLEAIGKASLVKSTPVVVPLSQKFTDLFEKMVPLQVQQSVSVYNQRKADLVNGLIAQMREATNLANGVLASLNLPAAIEDVSGDTVPQSILNKSRSVIEQGGVQTIDQLIKDLPELLQRNKEILDESLRLLDEEENTDNDLRTKFKERWQRTPSNELYKPLRTEGANYHNLLNKATQADGQVKERYQTHRDTIALLCKPESELNAAIPSANPAKTLQGSEVVNVLRTLLANLDEVKKEREQLENDLKSVNFDMTSKFLTALAQDGAINEEAISVTELDRIYGSYKQKVQESLKKQEELLKNIQNAHQDFSKMKQSNNESNLREEVLKNLAVANDNFVELLANLKEGTKFYNELTEILLKFQNKCSDIVFARKTERDELLKDLQQSIAREPSAPSIPLPTYQNTSAGGSKPAASSTPTPAPRTMVGTKPQPPARPPPPVISSASSSCSASAPSGTAAAPAAPAPTPAPGANAPAASTAPSQAQGPPYPTYPGYPGYCQMPMPMGYNPYMYGQYNLPYAPSPVYQTPGQAPYPPPQQPGYPFPQQPYYPQQ
;
A
#
# COMPACT_ATOMS: atom_id res chain seq x y z
N ARG A 1 -14.52 14.85 -8.85
CA ARG A 1 -13.09 15.16 -8.64
C ARG A 1 -12.61 14.55 -7.34
N TYR A 2 -13.07 15.02 -6.18
CA TYR A 2 -12.64 14.43 -4.90
C TYR A 2 -13.04 12.94 -4.78
N TYR A 3 -14.32 12.60 -5.03
CA TYR A 3 -14.77 11.21 -5.12
C TYR A 3 -13.92 10.33 -6.05
N ASP A 4 -13.66 10.81 -7.28
CA ASP A 4 -12.85 10.10 -8.27
C ASP A 4 -11.43 9.84 -7.74
N GLN A 5 -10.82 10.83 -7.09
CA GLN A 5 -9.48 10.71 -6.51
C GLN A 5 -9.43 9.74 -5.31
N LEU A 6 -10.49 9.68 -4.50
CA LEU A 6 -10.65 8.70 -3.43
C LEU A 6 -10.78 7.28 -3.99
N CYS A 7 -11.45 7.10 -5.13
CA CYS A 7 -11.49 5.81 -5.82
C CYS A 7 -10.14 5.42 -6.43
N SER A 8 -9.40 6.39 -7.00
CA SER A 8 -8.07 6.12 -7.60
C SER A 8 -6.94 5.88 -6.59
N ILE A 9 -7.05 6.40 -5.37
CA ILE A 9 -6.03 6.24 -4.31
C ILE A 9 -6.19 4.93 -3.52
N GLU A 10 -7.42 4.39 -3.44
CA GLU A 10 -7.79 3.18 -2.69
C GLU A 10 -6.87 1.96 -2.94
N PRO A 11 -6.57 1.52 -4.18
CA PRO A 11 -5.71 0.36 -4.41
C PRO A 11 -4.21 0.63 -4.15
N LYS A 12 -3.83 1.85 -3.76
CA LYS A 12 -2.43 2.31 -3.69
C LYS A 12 -1.89 2.40 -2.25
N PHE A 13 -2.75 2.48 -1.25
CA PHE A 13 -2.37 2.52 0.17
C PHE A 13 -3.21 1.51 0.99
N PRO A 14 -2.66 0.88 2.05
CA PRO A 14 -3.41 -0.03 2.89
C PRO A 14 -4.28 0.70 3.93
N PHE A 15 -5.37 1.31 3.45
CA PHE A 15 -6.38 1.95 4.30
C PHE A 15 -7.02 0.93 5.24
N SER A 16 -6.63 0.96 6.51
CA SER A 16 -7.13 0.06 7.55
C SER A 16 -6.75 0.58 8.94
N GLU A 17 -7.53 0.23 9.96
CA GLU A 17 -7.27 0.59 11.36
C GLU A 17 -5.88 0.12 11.85
N ASN A 18 -5.33 -0.94 11.25
CA ASN A 18 -4.06 -1.56 11.62
C ASN A 18 -2.84 -1.06 10.80
N GLN A 19 -3.03 -0.24 9.77
CA GLN A 19 -1.93 0.30 8.93
C GLN A 19 -2.13 1.79 8.67
N VAL A 20 -2.72 2.20 7.53
CA VAL A 20 -3.02 3.61 7.24
C VAL A 20 -4.34 3.99 7.90
N CYS A 21 -4.27 4.26 9.21
CA CYS A 21 -5.41 4.69 10.03
C CYS A 21 -5.64 6.21 9.87
N VAL A 22 -6.56 6.58 8.98
CA VAL A 22 -7.01 7.96 8.78
C VAL A 22 -8.49 8.04 9.13
N THR A 23 -8.81 8.71 10.24
CA THR A 23 -10.18 8.80 10.77
C THR A 23 -10.99 9.90 10.08
N PHE A 24 -11.97 9.50 9.29
CA PHE A 24 -12.94 10.40 8.66
C PHE A 24 -14.13 10.63 9.59
N THR A 25 -14.55 11.89 9.78
CA THR A 25 -15.63 12.26 10.72
C THR A 25 -16.71 13.05 10.00
N TRP A 26 -17.90 12.46 9.87
CA TRP A 26 -19.08 13.10 9.30
C TRP A 26 -20.20 13.22 10.33
N LYS A 27 -21.24 13.97 9.97
CA LYS A 27 -22.49 14.07 10.73
C LYS A 27 -23.65 13.59 9.87
N ASP A 28 -24.67 13.05 10.52
CA ASP A 28 -25.96 12.75 9.89
C ASP A 28 -26.56 14.03 9.30
N ALA A 29 -26.86 14.03 8.01
CA ALA A 29 -27.38 15.19 7.27
C ALA A 29 -28.77 15.67 7.76
N PHE A 30 -29.46 14.87 8.58
CA PHE A 30 -30.84 15.08 9.01
C PHE A 30 -30.99 15.23 10.54
N ASP A 31 -29.88 15.20 11.28
CA ASP A 31 -29.78 15.14 12.74
C ASP A 31 -30.69 14.06 13.40
N LYS A 32 -31.02 12.98 12.67
CA LYS A 32 -32.02 11.97 13.05
C LYS A 32 -31.50 10.88 14.01
N GLY A 33 -30.19 10.78 14.22
CA GLY A 33 -29.55 9.65 14.88
C GLY A 33 -29.32 9.75 16.41
N SER A 34 -29.70 10.84 17.09
CA SER A 34 -29.48 10.97 18.55
C SER A 34 -30.71 10.63 19.37
N LEU A 35 -30.58 9.63 20.24
CA LEU A 35 -31.58 9.21 21.24
C LEU A 35 -32.05 10.36 22.15
N PHE A 36 -31.27 11.44 22.29
CA PHE A 36 -31.62 12.60 23.12
C PHE A 36 -31.31 13.95 22.42
N GLY A 37 -31.70 14.08 21.15
CA GLY A 37 -31.89 15.39 20.51
C GLY A 37 -30.62 16.21 20.26
N GLY A 38 -29.71 15.71 19.43
CA GLY A 38 -28.53 16.43 18.98
C GLY A 38 -27.92 15.83 17.71
N SER A 39 -27.03 16.58 17.06
CA SER A 39 -26.43 16.16 15.79
C SER A 39 -25.60 14.89 15.94
N ALA A 40 -26.05 13.80 15.32
CA ALA A 40 -25.38 12.50 15.35
C ALA A 40 -24.09 12.55 14.52
N LYS A 41 -22.98 12.14 15.12
CA LYS A 41 -21.66 12.13 14.48
C LYS A 41 -21.10 10.73 14.47
N LEU A 42 -20.51 10.33 13.36
CA LEU A 42 -19.84 9.05 13.20
C LEU A 42 -18.44 9.28 12.64
N ALA A 43 -17.46 8.73 13.34
CA ALA A 43 -16.04 8.79 13.01
C ALA A 43 -15.51 7.37 12.76
N LEU A 44 -14.98 7.11 11.57
CA LEU A 44 -14.49 5.79 11.15
C LEU A 44 -13.18 5.94 10.36
N ALA A 45 -12.23 5.04 10.59
CA ALA A 45 -11.01 4.94 9.79
C ALA A 45 -11.22 4.07 8.53
N SER A 46 -12.25 4.39 7.75
CA SER A 46 -12.60 3.69 6.50
C SER A 46 -12.69 4.67 5.33
N LEU A 47 -11.94 4.39 4.26
CA LEU A 47 -12.08 5.10 2.98
C LEU A 47 -13.42 4.79 2.29
N GLY A 48 -14.03 3.63 2.59
CA GLY A 48 -15.38 3.27 2.15
C GLY A 48 -16.45 4.20 2.73
N TYR A 49 -16.30 4.58 4.00
CA TYR A 49 -17.15 5.58 4.65
C TYR A 49 -16.96 6.97 4.02
N GLU A 50 -15.71 7.40 3.82
CA GLU A 50 -15.41 8.69 3.17
C GLU A 50 -16.01 8.79 1.76
N LYS A 51 -15.78 7.78 0.91
CA LYS A 51 -16.40 7.71 -0.44
C LYS A 51 -17.93 7.80 -0.37
N THR A 52 -18.55 7.12 0.60
CA THR A 52 -20.01 7.12 0.79
C THR A 52 -20.54 8.52 1.10
N CYS A 53 -19.97 9.20 2.10
CA CYS A 53 -20.38 10.55 2.49
C CYS A 53 -20.12 11.59 1.39
N VAL A 54 -18.98 11.47 0.68
CA VAL A 54 -18.67 12.35 -0.46
C VAL A 54 -19.65 12.13 -1.61
N LEU A 55 -20.05 10.89 -1.91
CA LEU A 55 -21.05 10.60 -2.95
C LEU A 55 -22.45 11.07 -2.56
N PHE A 56 -22.83 10.95 -1.29
CA PHE A 56 -24.09 11.48 -0.77
C PHE A 56 -24.17 12.98 -0.97
N ASN A 57 -23.11 13.71 -0.61
CA ASN A 57 -23.00 15.15 -0.85
C ASN A 57 -23.00 15.51 -2.35
N CYS A 58 -22.43 14.67 -3.22
CA CYS A 58 -22.53 14.86 -4.67
C CYS A 58 -23.98 14.73 -5.16
N GLY A 59 -24.76 13.77 -4.64
CA GLY A 59 -26.18 13.59 -4.93
C GLY A 59 -27.03 14.76 -4.39
N ALA A 60 -26.81 15.15 -3.14
CA ALA A 60 -27.50 16.26 -2.49
C ALA A 60 -27.27 17.59 -3.22
N LEU A 61 -26.02 17.94 -3.53
CA LEU A 61 -25.71 19.16 -4.29
C LEU A 61 -26.32 19.14 -5.69
N ALA A 62 -26.34 17.99 -6.37
CA ALA A 62 -27.02 17.86 -7.65
C ALA A 62 -28.54 18.06 -7.54
N SER A 63 -29.18 17.60 -6.46
CA SER A 63 -30.62 17.82 -6.20
C SER A 63 -30.95 19.30 -5.98
N GLN A 64 -30.07 20.05 -5.30
CA GLN A 64 -30.20 21.50 -5.09
C GLN A 64 -30.06 22.25 -6.41
N ILE A 65 -29.00 21.98 -7.17
CA ILE A 65 -28.77 22.56 -8.51
C ILE A 65 -29.97 22.29 -9.44
N ALA A 66 -30.57 21.09 -9.37
CA ALA A 66 -31.75 20.74 -10.16
C ALA A 66 -32.99 21.56 -9.76
N ALA A 67 -33.23 21.75 -8.46
CA ALA A 67 -34.37 22.49 -7.93
C ALA A 67 -34.29 24.01 -8.22
N GLU A 68 -33.08 24.57 -8.35
CA GLU A 68 -32.84 25.98 -8.67
C GLU A 68 -32.93 26.32 -10.17
N GLN A 69 -33.10 25.33 -11.06
CA GLN A 69 -33.19 25.60 -12.50
C GLN A 69 -34.49 26.27 -12.90
N ASN A 70 -34.41 27.21 -13.86
CA ASN A 70 -35.59 27.73 -14.55
C ASN A 70 -36.17 26.66 -15.51
N LEU A 71 -37.37 26.17 -15.20
CA LEU A 71 -38.05 25.10 -15.95
C LEU A 71 -38.81 25.59 -17.21
N ASP A 72 -38.88 26.89 -17.48
CA ASP A 72 -39.56 27.41 -18.68
C ASP A 72 -38.77 27.15 -19.97
N ASN A 73 -37.44 27.03 -19.88
CA ASN A 73 -36.53 26.88 -21.01
C ASN A 73 -35.96 25.45 -21.15
N ASP A 74 -35.57 25.08 -22.38
CA ASP A 74 -35.10 23.72 -22.71
C ASP A 74 -33.79 23.33 -22.03
N GLU A 75 -32.89 24.30 -21.77
CA GLU A 75 -31.60 24.04 -21.15
C GLU A 75 -31.76 23.72 -19.66
N GLY A 76 -32.60 24.49 -18.96
CA GLY A 76 -33.00 24.24 -17.58
C GLY A 76 -33.69 22.88 -17.42
N LEU A 77 -34.74 22.59 -18.19
CA LEU A 77 -35.41 21.27 -18.16
C LEU A 77 -34.41 20.11 -18.39
N LYS A 78 -33.49 20.27 -19.36
CA LYS A 78 -32.46 19.27 -19.66
C LYS A 78 -31.42 19.14 -18.55
N ALA A 79 -31.03 20.24 -17.91
CA ALA A 79 -30.12 20.25 -16.77
C ALA A 79 -30.77 19.58 -15.56
N THR A 80 -31.99 19.99 -15.18
CA THR A 80 -32.78 19.40 -14.08
C THR A 80 -32.94 17.89 -14.25
N ALA A 81 -33.42 17.43 -15.42
CA ALA A 81 -33.61 16.01 -15.68
C ALA A 81 -32.30 15.21 -15.60
N LYS A 82 -31.16 15.81 -15.98
CA LYS A 82 -29.84 15.19 -15.84
C LYS A 82 -29.39 15.13 -14.37
N HIS A 83 -29.52 16.24 -13.64
CA HIS A 83 -29.05 16.33 -12.26
C HIS A 83 -29.86 15.45 -11.30
N TYR A 84 -31.19 15.36 -11.46
CA TYR A 84 -32.01 14.42 -10.71
C TYR A 84 -31.71 12.95 -11.04
N GLN A 85 -31.51 12.59 -12.32
CA GLN A 85 -31.11 11.21 -12.67
C GLN A 85 -29.71 10.85 -12.14
N PHE A 86 -28.81 11.82 -12.04
CA PHE A 86 -27.51 11.64 -11.37
C PHE A 86 -27.67 11.48 -9.85
N ALA A 87 -28.45 12.32 -9.19
CA ALA A 87 -28.70 12.21 -7.75
C ALA A 87 -29.37 10.88 -7.38
N SER A 88 -30.38 10.45 -8.16
CA SER A 88 -30.99 9.12 -8.06
C SER A 88 -29.95 8.00 -8.18
N GLY A 89 -29.04 8.12 -9.15
CA GLY A 89 -27.93 7.19 -9.36
C GLY A 89 -26.94 7.13 -8.20
N ALA A 90 -26.53 8.28 -7.67
CA ALA A 90 -25.62 8.38 -6.54
C ALA A 90 -26.21 7.73 -5.27
N PHE A 91 -27.46 8.07 -4.92
CA PHE A 91 -28.13 7.48 -3.76
C PHE A 91 -28.40 5.96 -3.93
N GLN A 92 -28.72 5.50 -5.14
CA GLN A 92 -28.86 4.06 -5.41
C GLN A 92 -27.51 3.32 -5.28
N HIS A 93 -26.41 3.89 -5.77
CA HIS A 93 -25.09 3.28 -5.60
C HIS A 93 -24.68 3.19 -4.12
N ILE A 94 -25.02 4.18 -3.29
CA ILE A 94 -24.81 4.12 -1.84
C ILE A 94 -25.62 2.98 -1.23
N LYS A 95 -26.91 2.84 -1.59
CA LYS A 95 -27.78 1.76 -1.09
C LYS A 95 -27.15 0.38 -1.28
N ASP A 96 -26.59 0.16 -2.47
CA ASP A 96 -26.07 -1.14 -2.88
C ASP A 96 -24.65 -1.43 -2.34
N THR A 97 -23.94 -0.41 -1.82
CA THR A 97 -22.52 -0.54 -1.39
C THR A 97 -22.27 -0.28 0.09
N VAL A 98 -23.06 0.56 0.77
CA VAL A 98 -22.77 1.06 2.12
C VAL A 98 -22.52 -0.05 3.16
N LEU A 99 -23.31 -1.13 3.13
CA LEU A 99 -23.17 -2.25 4.07
C LEU A 99 -21.91 -3.11 3.82
N SER A 100 -21.26 -2.97 2.66
CA SER A 100 -19.96 -3.61 2.36
C SER A 100 -18.77 -2.68 2.58
N ALA A 101 -19.00 -1.36 2.58
CA ALA A 101 -17.98 -0.32 2.71
C ALA A 101 -17.72 0.12 4.17
N LEU A 102 -18.65 -0.18 5.08
CA LEU A 102 -18.59 0.18 6.50
C LEU A 102 -18.54 -1.10 7.37
N SER A 103 -17.68 -1.08 8.39
CA SER A 103 -17.57 -2.14 9.42
C SER A 103 -18.55 -1.96 10.60
N ARG A 104 -19.44 -0.96 10.54
CA ARG A 104 -20.43 -0.59 11.56
C ARG A 104 -21.70 -0.09 10.89
N GLU A 105 -22.78 0.03 11.65
CA GLU A 105 -24.04 0.60 11.14
C GLU A 105 -23.83 2.05 10.66
N PRO A 106 -24.41 2.43 9.51
CA PRO A 106 -24.37 3.80 8.99
C PRO A 106 -25.22 4.77 9.82
N THR A 107 -24.98 6.07 9.66
CA THR A 107 -25.95 7.11 10.07
C THR A 107 -27.24 7.01 9.25
N VAL A 108 -28.33 7.63 9.73
CA VAL A 108 -29.69 7.43 9.20
C VAL A 108 -29.78 7.97 7.77
N ASP A 109 -29.09 9.07 7.49
CA ASP A 109 -28.98 9.71 6.17
C ASP A 109 -28.43 8.81 5.06
N ILE A 110 -27.32 8.10 5.30
CA ILE A 110 -26.68 7.17 4.36
C ILE A 110 -27.15 5.72 4.50
N SER A 111 -28.12 5.43 5.37
CA SER A 111 -28.68 4.08 5.53
C SER A 111 -29.46 3.61 4.27
N PRO A 112 -29.45 2.30 3.93
CA PRO A 112 -30.03 1.79 2.66
C PRO A 112 -31.50 2.13 2.42
N ASP A 113 -32.32 2.20 3.47
CA ASP A 113 -33.72 2.64 3.38
C ASP A 113 -33.83 4.11 2.96
N THR A 114 -33.08 4.98 3.63
CA THR A 114 -33.13 6.42 3.42
C THR A 114 -32.58 6.81 2.05
N VAL A 115 -31.42 6.30 1.65
CA VAL A 115 -30.88 6.58 0.31
C VAL A 115 -31.68 5.89 -0.79
N GLY A 116 -32.30 4.74 -0.52
CA GLY A 116 -33.26 4.12 -1.44
C GLY A 116 -34.51 4.99 -1.67
N THR A 117 -35.05 5.57 -0.60
CA THR A 117 -36.18 6.50 -0.66
C THR A 117 -35.79 7.77 -1.41
N LEU A 118 -34.66 8.40 -1.06
CA LEU A 118 -34.12 9.58 -1.76
C LEU A 118 -33.89 9.31 -3.25
N SER A 119 -33.36 8.14 -3.60
CA SER A 119 -33.14 7.74 -5.00
C SER A 119 -34.44 7.74 -5.81
N LEU A 120 -35.54 7.24 -5.22
CA LEU A 120 -36.86 7.21 -5.86
C LEU A 120 -37.49 8.60 -5.94
N ILE A 121 -37.33 9.45 -4.92
CA ILE A 121 -37.81 10.85 -4.95
C ILE A 121 -37.13 11.63 -6.09
N MET A 122 -35.81 11.50 -6.23
CA MET A 122 -35.07 12.10 -7.35
C MET A 122 -35.54 11.55 -8.71
N LEU A 123 -35.84 10.25 -8.81
CA LEU A 123 -36.36 9.66 -10.04
C LEU A 123 -37.77 10.17 -10.39
N ALA A 124 -38.64 10.36 -9.39
CA ALA A 124 -39.97 10.94 -9.55
C ALA A 124 -39.89 12.40 -10.04
N GLN A 125 -39.01 13.21 -9.45
CA GLN A 125 -38.74 14.59 -9.87
C GLN A 125 -38.18 14.66 -11.30
N ALA A 126 -37.30 13.74 -11.69
CA ALA A 126 -36.85 13.65 -13.09
C ALA A 126 -38.00 13.33 -14.06
N GLN A 127 -38.91 12.42 -13.69
CA GLN A 127 -40.06 12.06 -14.53
C GLN A 127 -41.09 13.20 -14.63
N GLU A 128 -41.30 13.95 -13.55
CA GLU A 128 -42.12 15.18 -13.55
C GLU A 128 -41.57 16.23 -14.54
N VAL A 129 -40.25 16.40 -14.61
CA VAL A 129 -39.59 17.31 -15.57
C VAL A 129 -39.82 16.86 -17.03
N PHE A 130 -39.83 15.56 -17.31
CA PHE A 130 -40.21 15.05 -18.63
C PHE A 130 -41.71 15.25 -18.95
N PHE A 131 -42.59 15.14 -17.96
CA PHE A 131 -44.01 15.50 -18.10
C PHE A 131 -44.19 17.01 -18.39
N LEU A 132 -43.48 17.88 -17.67
CA LEU A 132 -43.49 19.33 -17.90
C LEU A 132 -43.00 19.65 -19.32
N LYS A 133 -41.89 19.04 -19.75
CA LYS A 133 -41.39 19.20 -21.13
C LYS A 133 -42.44 18.74 -22.15
N ALA A 134 -43.00 17.55 -22.01
CA ALA A 134 -44.00 17.03 -22.95
C ALA A 134 -45.26 17.90 -23.05
N THR A 135 -45.67 18.51 -21.92
CA THR A 135 -46.81 19.44 -21.87
C THR A 135 -46.50 20.76 -22.59
N ARG A 136 -45.32 21.33 -22.34
CA ARG A 136 -44.85 22.58 -22.94
C ARG A 136 -44.54 22.44 -24.44
N ASP A 137 -43.98 21.29 -24.84
CA ASP A 137 -43.74 20.88 -26.23
C ASP A 137 -45.06 20.49 -26.96
N LYS A 138 -46.22 20.50 -26.27
CA LYS A 138 -47.57 20.18 -26.79
C LYS A 138 -47.66 18.80 -27.44
N MET A 139 -47.08 17.79 -26.78
CA MET A 139 -47.23 16.39 -27.18
C MET A 139 -48.69 15.91 -27.06
N LYS A 140 -49.03 14.79 -27.70
CA LYS A 140 -50.38 14.19 -27.61
C LYS A 140 -50.76 13.88 -26.16
N ASP A 141 -51.99 14.20 -25.77
CA ASP A 141 -52.47 14.03 -24.39
C ASP A 141 -52.33 12.59 -23.87
N GLY A 142 -52.60 11.58 -24.72
CA GLY A 142 -52.39 10.16 -24.38
C GLY A 142 -50.93 9.72 -24.19
N ILE A 143 -49.95 10.61 -24.45
CA ILE A 143 -48.55 10.45 -24.03
C ILE A 143 -48.34 11.19 -22.69
N ILE A 144 -48.77 12.45 -22.61
CA ILE A 144 -48.66 13.28 -21.39
C ILE A 144 -49.31 12.58 -20.19
N ALA A 145 -50.49 11.99 -20.36
CA ALA A 145 -51.18 11.22 -19.33
C ALA A 145 -50.35 10.02 -18.82
N LYS A 146 -49.65 9.30 -19.70
CA LYS A 146 -48.79 8.17 -19.33
C LYS A 146 -47.50 8.60 -18.64
N LEU A 147 -46.96 9.77 -19.00
CA LEU A 147 -45.80 10.37 -18.33
C LEU A 147 -46.15 10.85 -16.92
N ALA A 148 -47.28 11.56 -16.78
CA ALA A 148 -47.83 12.01 -15.50
C ALA A 148 -48.17 10.82 -14.59
N ASN A 149 -48.83 9.80 -15.11
CA ASN A 149 -49.18 8.59 -14.35
C ASN A 149 -47.93 7.82 -13.86
N GLN A 150 -46.82 7.84 -14.61
CA GLN A 150 -45.56 7.27 -14.14
C GLN A 150 -44.88 8.13 -13.04
N ALA A 151 -44.98 9.46 -13.12
CA ALA A 151 -44.53 10.34 -12.04
C ALA A 151 -45.36 10.13 -10.76
N ALA A 152 -46.68 10.02 -10.90
CA ALA A 152 -47.60 9.69 -9.82
C ALA A 152 -47.23 8.37 -9.14
N ASP A 153 -46.89 7.34 -9.92
CA ASP A 153 -46.47 6.03 -9.43
C ASP A 153 -45.21 6.13 -8.56
N TYR A 154 -44.16 6.78 -9.07
CA TYR A 154 -42.90 6.96 -8.33
C TYR A 154 -43.09 7.80 -7.06
N TYR A 155 -43.90 8.87 -7.10
CA TYR A 155 -44.24 9.65 -5.91
C TYR A 155 -45.09 8.86 -4.91
N GLY A 156 -46.00 8.01 -5.39
CA GLY A 156 -46.84 7.15 -4.55
C GLY A 156 -46.03 6.09 -3.82
N ASP A 157 -45.05 5.48 -4.47
CA ASP A 157 -44.15 4.49 -3.85
C ASP A 157 -43.13 5.14 -2.90
N ALA A 158 -42.65 6.34 -3.20
CA ALA A 158 -41.84 7.13 -2.25
C ALA A 158 -42.66 7.53 -1.01
N TYR A 159 -43.91 7.96 -1.20
CA TYR A 159 -44.83 8.28 -0.11
C TYR A 159 -45.08 7.07 0.82
N LYS A 160 -45.34 5.88 0.25
CA LYS A 160 -45.48 4.62 1.01
C LYS A 160 -44.23 4.28 1.81
N GLN A 161 -43.03 4.47 1.26
CA GLN A 161 -41.77 4.22 1.98
C GLN A 161 -41.63 5.13 3.21
N CYS A 162 -41.91 6.42 3.05
CA CYS A 162 -41.93 7.38 4.17
C CYS A 162 -43.03 7.09 5.20
N GLN A 163 -44.20 6.57 4.78
CA GLN A 163 -45.36 6.38 5.65
C GLN A 163 -45.10 5.42 6.82
N TYR A 164 -44.18 4.45 6.67
CA TYR A 164 -43.83 3.48 7.70
C TYR A 164 -42.47 3.75 8.37
N LYS A 165 -41.71 4.74 7.90
CA LYS A 165 -40.34 5.06 8.38
C LYS A 165 -40.10 6.57 8.38
N ASP A 166 -40.20 7.21 9.56
CA ASP A 166 -39.83 8.63 9.78
C ASP A 166 -38.29 8.79 9.83
N THR A 167 -37.57 8.35 8.80
CA THR A 167 -36.09 8.48 8.70
C THR A 167 -35.65 9.77 8.02
N LEU A 168 -36.48 10.35 7.16
CA LEU A 168 -36.26 11.69 6.59
C LEU A 168 -36.62 12.80 7.59
N PRO A 169 -35.97 13.97 7.55
CA PRO A 169 -36.23 15.05 8.49
C PRO A 169 -37.61 15.65 8.25
N LYS A 170 -38.32 15.99 9.34
CA LYS A 170 -39.59 16.74 9.25
C LYS A 170 -39.36 18.11 8.63
N TYR A 171 -38.23 18.75 8.93
CA TYR A 171 -37.84 20.03 8.33
C TYR A 171 -36.66 19.85 7.38
N PHE A 172 -36.92 19.87 6.08
CA PHE A 172 -35.87 19.96 5.05
C PHE A 172 -35.87 21.38 4.48
N TYR A 173 -35.02 22.26 5.02
CA TYR A 173 -34.77 23.63 4.51
C TYR A 173 -36.03 24.35 3.96
N PHE A 174 -36.99 24.59 4.85
CA PHE A 174 -38.30 25.25 4.62
C PHE A 174 -39.47 24.43 4.04
N GLN A 175 -39.34 23.13 3.72
CA GLN A 175 -40.51 22.26 3.47
C GLN A 175 -40.41 20.90 4.15
N GLU A 176 -41.56 20.32 4.50
CA GLU A 176 -41.62 18.93 4.98
C GLU A 176 -41.71 17.97 3.78
N VAL A 177 -40.83 16.96 3.72
CA VAL A 177 -40.78 16.05 2.55
C VAL A 177 -42.07 15.24 2.39
N PHE A 178 -42.66 14.78 3.50
CA PHE A 178 -43.82 13.89 3.49
C PHE A 178 -45.10 14.49 2.86
N PRO A 179 -45.60 15.68 3.27
CA PRO A 179 -46.74 16.31 2.60
C PRO A 179 -46.42 16.75 1.16
N VAL A 180 -45.18 17.13 0.84
CA VAL A 180 -44.78 17.45 -0.54
C VAL A 180 -44.89 16.24 -1.46
N LEU A 181 -44.50 15.04 -1.01
CA LEU A 181 -44.70 13.79 -1.76
C LEU A 181 -46.19 13.46 -1.95
N ALA A 182 -47.00 13.59 -0.89
CA ALA A 182 -48.43 13.36 -0.95
C ALA A 182 -49.13 14.32 -1.94
N ALA A 183 -48.78 15.61 -1.88
CA ALA A 183 -49.28 16.62 -2.80
C ALA A 183 -48.87 16.33 -4.25
N LYS A 184 -47.59 16.05 -4.51
CA LYS A 184 -47.08 15.74 -5.86
C LYS A 184 -47.67 14.45 -6.44
N HIS A 185 -47.90 13.42 -5.63
CA HIS A 185 -48.64 12.22 -6.04
C HIS A 185 -50.04 12.60 -6.59
N CYS A 186 -50.84 13.30 -5.79
CA CYS A 186 -52.20 13.72 -6.18
C CYS A 186 -52.20 14.68 -7.39
N ILE A 187 -51.25 15.62 -7.48
CA ILE A 187 -51.11 16.54 -8.62
C ILE A 187 -50.79 15.77 -9.91
N MET A 188 -49.86 14.80 -9.86
CA MET A 188 -49.51 14.00 -11.03
C MET A 188 -50.67 13.07 -11.46
N GLN A 189 -51.42 12.50 -10.51
CA GLN A 189 -52.65 11.76 -10.82
C GLN A 189 -53.71 12.66 -11.49
N ALA A 190 -53.95 13.86 -10.95
CA ALA A 190 -54.93 14.79 -11.53
C ALA A 190 -54.54 15.26 -12.95
N ASN A 191 -53.23 15.44 -13.21
CA ASN A 191 -52.75 15.72 -14.57
C ASN A 191 -52.91 14.51 -15.50
N ALA A 192 -52.69 13.29 -15.01
CA ALA A 192 -52.92 12.08 -15.79
C ALA A 192 -54.40 11.94 -16.21
N GLU A 193 -55.32 12.10 -15.26
CA GLU A 193 -56.76 12.02 -15.52
C GLU A 193 -57.26 13.17 -16.39
N TYR A 194 -56.76 14.40 -16.20
CA TYR A 194 -57.09 15.55 -17.06
C TYR A 194 -56.65 15.33 -18.52
N HIS A 195 -55.46 14.83 -18.78
CA HIS A 195 -55.01 14.56 -20.15
C HIS A 195 -55.69 13.30 -20.74
N GLN A 196 -56.04 12.30 -19.92
CA GLN A 196 -56.82 11.16 -20.37
C GLN A 196 -58.29 11.53 -20.68
N SER A 197 -58.89 12.50 -19.97
CA SER A 197 -60.25 12.98 -20.26
C SER A 197 -60.34 13.69 -21.61
N ILE A 198 -59.29 14.42 -22.01
CA ILE A 198 -59.17 15.01 -23.35
C ILE A 198 -59.15 13.92 -24.43
N LEU A 199 -58.47 12.80 -24.17
CA LEU A 199 -58.47 11.65 -25.09
C LEU A 199 -59.85 10.99 -25.16
N ALA A 200 -60.56 10.85 -24.04
CA ALA A 200 -61.93 10.35 -24.00
C ALA A 200 -62.90 11.25 -24.80
N LYS A 201 -62.78 12.57 -24.67
CA LYS A 201 -63.51 13.57 -25.48
C LYS A 201 -63.26 13.38 -26.98
N GLN A 202 -61.99 13.22 -27.38
CA GLN A 202 -61.62 12.96 -28.78
C GLN A 202 -62.21 11.65 -29.32
N GLN A 203 -62.40 10.64 -28.44
CA GLN A 203 -63.06 9.37 -28.75
C GLN A 203 -64.60 9.44 -28.65
N LYS A 204 -65.19 10.60 -28.33
CA LYS A 204 -66.64 10.80 -28.07
C LYS A 204 -67.20 9.99 -26.89
N LYS A 205 -66.36 9.61 -25.93
CA LYS A 205 -66.75 9.01 -24.65
C LYS A 205 -66.98 10.12 -23.61
N PHE A 206 -68.12 10.81 -23.68
CA PHE A 206 -68.38 12.01 -22.88
C PHE A 206 -68.62 11.69 -21.39
N GLY A 207 -69.18 10.52 -21.10
CA GLY A 207 -69.26 9.98 -19.74
C GLY A 207 -67.89 9.74 -19.11
N GLU A 208 -66.96 9.14 -19.86
CA GLU A 208 -65.56 8.94 -19.42
C GLU A 208 -64.82 10.28 -19.24
N GLU A 209 -65.01 11.25 -20.15
CA GLU A 209 -64.48 12.62 -19.98
C GLU A 209 -64.90 13.21 -18.63
N ILE A 210 -66.21 13.16 -18.33
CA ILE A 210 -66.76 13.72 -17.08
C ILE A 210 -66.28 12.96 -15.85
N GLY A 211 -66.24 11.62 -15.88
CA GLY A 211 -65.78 10.80 -14.75
C GLY A 211 -64.34 11.09 -14.35
N ARG A 212 -63.44 11.18 -15.34
CA ARG A 212 -62.02 11.52 -15.11
C ARG A 212 -61.82 12.97 -14.65
N LEU A 213 -62.59 13.91 -15.19
CA LEU A 213 -62.53 15.31 -14.74
C LEU A 213 -63.06 15.50 -13.32
N GLN A 214 -64.02 14.68 -12.86
CA GLN A 214 -64.44 14.64 -11.46
C GLN A 214 -63.31 14.12 -10.56
N HIS A 215 -62.66 13.01 -10.94
CA HIS A 215 -61.49 12.49 -10.20
C HIS A 215 -60.38 13.53 -10.06
N ALA A 216 -60.02 14.17 -11.18
CA ALA A 216 -59.00 15.20 -11.21
C ALA A 216 -59.37 16.40 -10.31
N ALA A 217 -60.64 16.79 -10.27
CA ALA A 217 -61.14 17.88 -9.44
C ALA A 217 -61.05 17.55 -7.93
N ASP A 218 -61.47 16.35 -7.51
CA ASP A 218 -61.41 15.94 -6.09
C ASP A 218 -59.96 15.78 -5.60
N LEU A 219 -59.05 15.29 -6.45
CA LEU A 219 -57.61 15.24 -6.17
C LEU A 219 -57.01 16.64 -5.94
N VAL A 220 -57.19 17.58 -6.87
CA VAL A 220 -56.63 18.94 -6.70
C VAL A 220 -57.30 19.74 -5.59
N LYS A 221 -58.60 19.52 -5.35
CA LYS A 221 -59.32 20.07 -4.20
C LYS A 221 -58.74 19.59 -2.88
N THR A 222 -58.41 18.30 -2.78
CA THR A 222 -57.76 17.72 -1.59
C THR A 222 -56.39 18.34 -1.35
N VAL A 223 -55.61 18.58 -2.41
CA VAL A 223 -54.30 19.27 -2.31
C VAL A 223 -54.48 20.72 -1.87
N ALA A 224 -55.38 21.46 -2.50
CA ALA A 224 -55.67 22.87 -2.21
C ALA A 224 -56.31 23.12 -0.83
N SER A 225 -56.66 22.08 -0.07
CA SER A 225 -57.23 22.19 1.29
C SER A 225 -56.40 21.48 2.38
N ARG A 226 -55.19 20.98 2.05
CA ARG A 226 -54.35 20.18 2.97
C ARG A 226 -52.86 20.46 2.81
N TYR A 227 -52.42 20.92 1.64
CA TYR A 227 -51.02 21.10 1.29
C TYR A 227 -50.74 22.46 0.62
N ASP A 228 -51.64 23.43 0.81
CA ASP A 228 -51.56 24.79 0.28
C ASP A 228 -50.39 25.61 0.86
N GLU A 229 -49.95 25.29 2.08
CA GLU A 229 -48.69 25.79 2.66
C GLU A 229 -47.43 25.37 1.87
N TYR A 230 -47.50 24.28 1.09
CA TYR A 230 -46.36 23.70 0.39
C TYR A 230 -46.42 23.89 -1.14
N ILE A 231 -47.59 23.76 -1.76
CA ILE A 231 -47.75 23.80 -3.23
C ILE A 231 -49.03 24.54 -3.64
N ASN A 232 -48.87 25.59 -4.45
CA ASN A 232 -49.99 26.26 -5.12
C ASN A 232 -50.43 25.49 -6.36
N VAL A 233 -51.71 25.11 -6.43
CA VAL A 233 -52.33 24.37 -7.55
C VAL A 233 -53.44 25.13 -8.27
N LYS A 234 -53.62 26.43 -7.99
CA LYS A 234 -54.79 27.22 -8.41
C LYS A 234 -55.08 27.14 -9.91
N ASP A 235 -54.08 27.36 -10.76
CA ASP A 235 -54.29 27.36 -12.22
C ASP A 235 -54.74 26.00 -12.76
N LEU A 236 -54.30 24.91 -12.12
CA LEU A 236 -54.73 23.55 -12.43
C LEU A 236 -56.17 23.30 -11.97
N VAL A 237 -56.56 23.77 -10.78
CA VAL A 237 -57.94 23.76 -10.27
C VAL A 237 -58.87 24.50 -11.24
N ASP A 238 -58.51 25.73 -11.64
CA ASP A 238 -59.29 26.54 -12.55
C ASP A 238 -59.35 25.92 -13.97
N LYS A 239 -58.27 25.27 -14.44
CA LYS A 239 -58.22 24.54 -15.72
C LYS A 239 -59.17 23.33 -15.71
N ILE A 240 -59.12 22.49 -14.67
CA ILE A 240 -59.98 21.30 -14.51
C ILE A 240 -61.45 21.72 -14.37
N ASN A 241 -61.75 22.70 -13.50
CA ASN A 241 -63.14 23.13 -13.25
C ASN A 241 -63.80 23.73 -14.51
N ARG A 242 -63.06 24.48 -15.34
CA ARG A 242 -63.56 24.98 -16.63
C ARG A 242 -63.87 23.84 -17.60
N ALA A 243 -62.98 22.85 -17.71
CA ALA A 243 -63.21 21.67 -18.55
C ALA A 243 -64.42 20.85 -18.06
N LEU A 244 -64.51 20.59 -16.75
CA LEU A 244 -65.60 19.83 -16.14
C LEU A 244 -66.96 20.52 -16.31
N THR A 245 -67.01 21.85 -16.17
CA THR A 245 -68.24 22.63 -16.35
C THR A 245 -68.71 22.61 -17.80
N ALA A 246 -67.78 22.71 -18.76
CA ALA A 246 -68.09 22.61 -20.19
C ALA A 246 -68.56 21.18 -20.55
N ALA A 247 -67.82 20.15 -20.14
CA ALA A 247 -68.15 18.75 -20.42
C ALA A 247 -69.51 18.36 -19.84
N LYS A 248 -69.81 18.72 -18.59
CA LYS A 248 -71.14 18.52 -17.99
C LYS A 248 -72.22 19.22 -18.79
N LYS A 249 -72.09 20.52 -19.09
CA LYS A 249 -73.07 21.26 -19.88
C LYS A 249 -73.33 20.61 -21.25
N ASP A 250 -72.29 20.22 -21.99
CA ASP A 250 -72.47 19.60 -23.29
C ASP A 250 -73.15 18.22 -23.17
N ASN A 251 -72.88 17.46 -22.10
CA ASN A 251 -73.53 16.18 -21.85
C ASN A 251 -74.99 16.34 -21.40
N ASP A 252 -75.27 17.25 -20.48
CA ASP A 252 -76.59 17.50 -19.88
C ASP A 252 -77.60 18.09 -20.88
N PHE A 253 -77.13 18.74 -21.95
CA PHE A 253 -77.98 19.34 -22.99
C PHE A 253 -77.89 18.67 -24.37
N ILE A 254 -76.83 17.91 -24.67
CA ILE A 254 -76.61 17.33 -26.02
C ILE A 254 -76.46 15.81 -25.93
N TYR A 255 -75.39 15.31 -25.31
CA TYR A 255 -74.96 13.92 -25.51
C TYR A 255 -75.68 12.89 -24.64
N HIS A 256 -76.10 13.26 -23.42
CA HIS A 256 -76.77 12.38 -22.45
C HIS A 256 -76.02 11.06 -22.15
N ASP A 257 -74.68 11.07 -22.30
CA ASP A 257 -73.83 9.90 -22.10
C ASP A 257 -73.71 9.56 -20.60
N ARG A 258 -73.62 8.27 -20.28
CA ARG A 258 -73.61 7.80 -18.90
C ARG A 258 -72.21 7.95 -18.31
N VAL A 259 -72.08 8.77 -17.27
CA VAL A 259 -70.87 8.83 -16.44
C VAL A 259 -70.66 7.46 -15.76
N PRO A 260 -69.51 6.80 -15.94
CA PRO A 260 -69.17 5.54 -15.28
C PRO A 260 -68.60 5.77 -13.88
N ASP A 261 -68.61 4.74 -13.02
CA ASP A 261 -67.90 4.80 -11.73
C ASP A 261 -66.38 4.72 -11.96
N LEU A 262 -65.59 5.30 -11.06
CA LEU A 262 -64.12 5.30 -11.12
C LEU A 262 -63.49 3.91 -11.25
N LYS A 263 -64.13 2.89 -10.66
CA LYS A 263 -63.70 1.48 -10.70
C LYS A 263 -63.89 0.82 -12.08
N ASP A 264 -64.79 1.37 -12.90
CA ASP A 264 -65.19 0.83 -14.21
C ASP A 264 -64.40 1.51 -15.36
N LEU A 265 -63.52 2.46 -15.03
CA LEU A 265 -62.64 3.15 -15.98
C LEU A 265 -61.40 2.31 -16.34
N GLU A 266 -61.01 2.34 -17.61
CA GLU A 266 -59.73 1.78 -18.06
C GLU A 266 -58.56 2.44 -17.31
N ALA A 267 -57.65 1.65 -16.76
CA ALA A 267 -56.46 2.15 -16.08
C ALA A 267 -55.53 2.90 -17.06
N ILE A 268 -55.09 4.10 -16.69
CA ILE A 268 -54.14 4.87 -17.51
C ILE A 268 -52.83 4.08 -17.61
N GLY A 269 -52.27 3.98 -18.81
CA GLY A 269 -50.94 3.40 -19.00
C GLY A 269 -49.83 4.18 -18.28
N LYS A 270 -48.64 3.60 -18.19
CA LYS A 270 -47.45 4.25 -17.64
C LYS A 270 -46.35 4.30 -18.69
N ALA A 271 -45.50 5.33 -18.64
CA ALA A 271 -44.32 5.44 -19.50
C ALA A 271 -43.20 6.18 -18.76
N SER A 272 -42.08 5.50 -18.48
CA SER A 272 -40.89 6.13 -17.92
C SER A 272 -39.94 6.60 -19.03
N LEU A 273 -39.42 7.82 -18.87
CA LEU A 273 -38.35 8.38 -19.70
C LEU A 273 -37.04 8.56 -18.91
N VAL A 274 -37.00 8.05 -17.68
CA VAL A 274 -35.91 8.29 -16.72
C VAL A 274 -35.28 7.01 -16.20
N LYS A 275 -34.02 7.09 -15.79
CA LYS A 275 -33.30 6.05 -15.09
C LYS A 275 -32.30 6.64 -14.09
N SER A 276 -32.10 5.95 -12.97
CA SER A 276 -30.97 6.22 -12.07
C SER A 276 -29.66 6.05 -12.85
N THR A 277 -28.79 7.05 -12.82
CA THR A 277 -27.55 7.05 -13.62
C THR A 277 -26.48 6.18 -12.95
N PRO A 278 -25.93 5.15 -13.61
CA PRO A 278 -24.87 4.34 -13.00
C PRO A 278 -23.66 5.18 -12.59
N VAL A 279 -23.17 4.98 -11.37
CA VAL A 279 -21.95 5.60 -10.86
C VAL A 279 -20.75 4.88 -11.47
N VAL A 280 -20.15 5.49 -12.49
CA VAL A 280 -18.95 5.00 -13.19
C VAL A 280 -17.87 6.06 -13.08
N VAL A 281 -16.74 5.72 -12.47
CA VAL A 281 -15.60 6.63 -12.35
C VAL A 281 -14.84 6.75 -13.68
N PRO A 282 -14.32 7.94 -14.06
CA PRO A 282 -14.46 9.21 -13.35
C PRO A 282 -15.79 9.91 -13.61
N LEU A 283 -16.46 10.35 -12.54
CA LEU A 283 -17.70 11.14 -12.59
C LEU A 283 -17.46 12.58 -13.07
N SER A 284 -16.24 13.11 -12.91
CA SER A 284 -15.94 14.50 -13.22
C SER A 284 -15.21 14.73 -14.55
N GLN A 285 -15.58 15.83 -15.20
CA GLN A 285 -14.97 16.25 -16.46
C GLN A 285 -13.50 16.63 -16.26
N LYS A 286 -12.66 16.16 -17.19
CA LYS A 286 -11.20 16.36 -17.17
C LYS A 286 -10.62 15.94 -15.81
N PHE A 287 -10.87 14.69 -15.43
CA PHE A 287 -10.21 14.05 -14.30
C PHE A 287 -8.76 13.72 -14.65
N THR A 288 -7.90 13.69 -13.63
CA THR A 288 -6.49 13.31 -13.70
C THR A 288 -6.15 12.76 -12.32
N ASP A 289 -5.58 11.56 -12.25
CA ASP A 289 -5.19 10.95 -10.99
C ASP A 289 -3.85 11.51 -10.52
N LEU A 290 -3.85 12.21 -9.38
CA LEU A 290 -2.64 12.76 -8.76
C LEU A 290 -1.59 11.67 -8.45
N PHE A 291 -2.03 10.41 -8.30
CA PHE A 291 -1.20 9.26 -7.96
C PHE A 291 -1.05 8.28 -9.13
N GLU A 292 -1.30 8.69 -10.38
CA GLU A 292 -1.29 7.80 -11.56
C GLU A 292 -0.05 6.90 -11.64
N LYS A 293 1.13 7.49 -11.36
CA LYS A 293 2.45 6.83 -11.38
C LYS A 293 2.74 5.92 -10.18
N MET A 294 1.90 5.93 -9.14
CA MET A 294 2.08 5.11 -7.94
C MET A 294 1.49 3.71 -8.16
N VAL A 295 2.37 2.71 -8.10
CA VAL A 295 2.04 1.29 -8.31
C VAL A 295 1.10 0.79 -7.21
N PRO A 296 -0.01 0.09 -7.53
CA PRO A 296 -0.94 -0.48 -6.54
C PRO A 296 -0.25 -1.42 -5.54
N LEU A 297 -0.73 -1.45 -4.29
CA LEU A 297 -0.11 -2.22 -3.21
C LEU A 297 -0.06 -3.73 -3.51
N GLN A 298 -1.14 -4.27 -4.09
CA GLN A 298 -1.19 -5.69 -4.49
C GLN A 298 -0.11 -6.03 -5.53
N VAL A 299 0.24 -5.10 -6.43
CA VAL A 299 1.35 -5.28 -7.38
C VAL A 299 2.69 -5.25 -6.65
N GLN A 300 2.91 -4.30 -5.73
CA GLN A 300 4.14 -4.24 -4.93
C GLN A 300 4.37 -5.52 -4.12
N GLN A 301 3.31 -6.03 -3.48
CA GLN A 301 3.31 -7.31 -2.76
C GLN A 301 3.62 -8.48 -3.70
N SER A 302 2.97 -8.55 -4.87
CA SER A 302 3.19 -9.61 -5.85
C SER A 302 4.62 -9.61 -6.40
N VAL A 303 5.20 -8.43 -6.68
CA VAL A 303 6.61 -8.29 -7.08
C VAL A 303 7.54 -8.75 -5.94
N SER A 304 7.23 -8.46 -4.68
CA SER A 304 8.02 -8.92 -3.53
C SER A 304 8.01 -10.44 -3.38
N VAL A 305 6.84 -11.09 -3.54
CA VAL A 305 6.74 -12.56 -3.47
C VAL A 305 7.41 -13.23 -4.67
N TYR A 306 7.21 -12.70 -5.89
CA TYR A 306 7.93 -13.14 -7.08
C TYR A 306 9.46 -13.08 -6.89
N ASN A 307 9.98 -11.97 -6.33
CA ASN A 307 11.40 -11.82 -6.08
C ASN A 307 11.94 -12.85 -5.06
N GLN A 308 11.14 -13.22 -4.04
CA GLN A 308 11.49 -14.32 -3.14
C GLN A 308 11.50 -15.67 -3.89
N ARG A 309 10.43 -16.02 -4.62
CA ARG A 309 10.36 -17.26 -5.42
C ARG A 309 11.51 -17.36 -6.45
N LYS A 310 11.89 -16.23 -7.06
CA LYS A 310 13.07 -16.11 -7.94
C LYS A 310 14.36 -16.40 -7.18
N ALA A 311 14.56 -15.79 -6.01
CA ALA A 311 15.75 -15.99 -5.19
C ALA A 311 15.87 -17.45 -4.76
N ASP A 312 14.77 -18.07 -4.28
CA ASP A 312 14.74 -19.47 -3.85
C ASP A 312 15.09 -20.42 -5.02
N LEU A 313 14.55 -20.18 -6.21
CA LEU A 313 14.85 -20.96 -7.41
C LEU A 313 16.31 -20.81 -7.87
N VAL A 314 16.80 -19.57 -7.99
CA VAL A 314 18.17 -19.29 -8.46
C VAL A 314 19.21 -19.80 -7.45
N ASN A 315 19.02 -19.52 -6.16
CA ASN A 315 19.91 -20.01 -5.10
C ASN A 315 19.87 -21.53 -5.00
N GLY A 316 18.69 -22.17 -5.14
CA GLY A 316 18.54 -23.63 -5.11
C GLY A 316 19.26 -24.34 -6.27
N LEU A 317 19.25 -23.77 -7.47
CA LEU A 317 20.00 -24.30 -8.62
C LEU A 317 21.51 -24.12 -8.46
N ILE A 318 21.95 -22.97 -7.95
CA ILE A 318 23.36 -22.67 -7.67
C ILE A 318 23.91 -23.58 -6.57
N ALA A 319 23.15 -23.77 -5.49
CA ALA A 319 23.42 -24.70 -4.42
C ALA A 319 23.70 -26.11 -4.94
N GLN A 320 22.80 -26.68 -5.74
CA GLN A 320 22.96 -28.01 -6.34
C GLN A 320 24.22 -28.13 -7.21
N MET A 321 24.51 -27.11 -8.04
CA MET A 321 25.73 -27.11 -8.87
C MET A 321 27.02 -27.08 -8.03
N ARG A 322 27.06 -26.26 -6.98
CA ARG A 322 28.21 -26.13 -6.08
C ARG A 322 28.44 -27.40 -5.26
N GLU A 323 27.38 -27.93 -4.64
CA GLU A 323 27.43 -29.18 -3.86
C GLU A 323 27.91 -30.35 -4.73
N ALA A 324 27.36 -30.51 -5.94
CA ALA A 324 27.81 -31.54 -6.87
C ALA A 324 29.27 -31.36 -7.31
N THR A 325 29.72 -30.13 -7.57
CA THR A 325 31.13 -29.85 -7.91
C THR A 325 32.07 -30.18 -6.74
N ASN A 326 31.69 -29.86 -5.51
CA ASN A 326 32.46 -30.19 -4.31
C ASN A 326 32.52 -31.71 -4.09
N LEU A 327 31.41 -32.42 -4.28
CA LEU A 327 31.37 -33.89 -4.24
C LEU A 327 32.29 -34.50 -5.31
N ALA A 328 32.29 -33.98 -6.54
CA ALA A 328 33.19 -34.44 -7.60
C ALA A 328 34.67 -34.25 -7.23
N ASN A 329 35.04 -33.06 -6.75
CA ASN A 329 36.41 -32.76 -6.30
C ASN A 329 36.83 -33.71 -5.16
N GLY A 330 35.97 -33.92 -4.15
CA GLY A 330 36.23 -34.84 -3.03
C GLY A 330 36.41 -36.30 -3.45
N VAL A 331 35.60 -36.80 -4.40
CA VAL A 331 35.76 -38.14 -4.98
C VAL A 331 37.10 -38.23 -5.72
N LEU A 332 37.43 -37.28 -6.59
CA LEU A 332 38.70 -37.27 -7.33
C LEU A 332 39.91 -37.25 -6.38
N ALA A 333 39.88 -36.41 -5.34
CA ALA A 333 40.91 -36.35 -4.33
C ALA A 333 41.08 -37.69 -3.57
N SER A 334 39.99 -38.36 -3.18
CA SER A 334 40.06 -39.67 -2.51
C SER A 334 40.73 -40.76 -3.36
N LEU A 335 40.61 -40.66 -4.68
CA LEU A 335 41.19 -41.55 -5.69
C LEU A 335 42.57 -41.09 -6.21
N ASN A 336 43.13 -40.00 -5.66
CA ASN A 336 44.35 -39.33 -6.16
C ASN A 336 44.29 -38.97 -7.67
N LEU A 337 43.11 -38.66 -8.22
CA LEU A 337 42.95 -38.30 -9.63
C LEU A 337 42.92 -36.77 -9.82
N PRO A 338 43.50 -36.23 -10.91
CA PRO A 338 44.20 -36.92 -11.99
C PRO A 338 45.66 -37.31 -11.66
N ALA A 339 46.23 -36.87 -10.53
CA ALA A 339 47.66 -37.00 -10.23
C ALA A 339 48.23 -38.42 -10.41
N ALA A 340 47.50 -39.47 -10.02
CA ALA A 340 47.91 -40.87 -10.15
C ALA A 340 48.08 -41.36 -11.61
N ILE A 341 47.40 -40.76 -12.59
CA ILE A 341 47.60 -41.08 -14.03
C ILE A 341 48.63 -40.17 -14.71
N GLU A 342 49.20 -39.23 -13.96
CA GLU A 342 50.29 -38.35 -14.38
C GLU A 342 51.63 -38.73 -13.71
N ASP A 343 51.57 -39.38 -12.53
CA ASP A 343 52.70 -39.87 -11.74
C ASP A 343 53.37 -41.12 -12.34
N VAL A 344 53.79 -40.98 -13.61
CA VAL A 344 54.37 -42.05 -14.43
C VAL A 344 55.85 -42.30 -14.09
N SER A 345 56.54 -41.26 -13.59
CA SER A 345 57.96 -41.25 -13.25
C SER A 345 58.25 -41.59 -11.79
N GLY A 346 57.33 -41.29 -10.87
CA GLY A 346 57.53 -41.47 -9.42
C GLY A 346 58.52 -40.51 -8.76
N ASP A 347 59.28 -39.72 -9.53
CA ASP A 347 60.35 -38.82 -9.07
C ASP A 347 60.05 -37.32 -9.28
N THR A 348 58.95 -36.97 -9.96
CA THR A 348 58.60 -35.58 -10.35
C THR A 348 57.18 -35.21 -9.92
N VAL A 349 56.89 -33.92 -9.67
CA VAL A 349 55.55 -33.44 -9.31
C VAL A 349 54.56 -33.69 -10.47
N PRO A 350 53.37 -34.29 -10.23
CA PRO A 350 52.32 -34.40 -11.24
C PRO A 350 51.86 -33.04 -11.77
N GLN A 351 51.60 -32.95 -13.07
CA GLN A 351 51.33 -31.68 -13.77
C GLN A 351 50.08 -30.97 -13.24
N SER A 352 49.07 -31.72 -12.79
CA SER A 352 47.86 -31.19 -12.16
C SER A 352 48.14 -30.54 -10.80
N ILE A 353 49.02 -31.13 -9.99
CA ILE A 353 49.44 -30.57 -8.70
C ILE A 353 50.31 -29.33 -8.94
N LEU A 354 51.16 -29.35 -9.96
CA LEU A 354 51.91 -28.19 -10.42
C LEU A 354 51.01 -27.04 -10.89
N ASN A 355 49.95 -27.33 -11.65
CA ASN A 355 48.99 -26.33 -12.10
C ASN A 355 48.17 -25.76 -10.93
N LYS A 356 47.72 -26.61 -10.00
CA LYS A 356 47.09 -26.20 -8.74
C LYS A 356 48.01 -25.27 -7.92
N SER A 357 49.26 -25.67 -7.71
CA SER A 357 50.31 -24.88 -7.04
C SER A 357 50.50 -23.49 -7.67
N ARG A 358 50.70 -23.43 -8.99
CA ARG A 358 50.83 -22.15 -9.72
C ARG A 358 49.61 -21.25 -9.54
N SER A 359 48.39 -21.79 -9.62
CA SER A 359 47.17 -21.00 -9.45
C SER A 359 46.98 -20.49 -8.01
N VAL A 360 47.36 -21.27 -7.00
CA VAL A 360 47.37 -20.84 -5.59
C VAL A 360 48.38 -19.71 -5.39
N ILE A 361 49.59 -19.82 -5.96
CA ILE A 361 50.63 -18.79 -5.89
C ILE A 361 50.21 -17.51 -6.63
N GLU A 362 49.61 -17.62 -7.82
CA GLU A 362 49.07 -16.50 -8.61
C GLU A 362 47.94 -15.76 -7.86
N GLN A 363 47.13 -16.48 -7.08
CA GLN A 363 46.11 -15.91 -6.20
C GLN A 363 46.66 -15.31 -4.88
N GLY A 364 47.99 -15.21 -4.74
CA GLY A 364 48.68 -14.61 -3.59
C GLY A 364 49.06 -15.58 -2.48
N GLY A 365 48.81 -16.88 -2.67
CA GLY A 365 49.23 -17.95 -1.76
C GLY A 365 48.62 -17.88 -0.36
N VAL A 366 49.24 -18.61 0.58
CA VAL A 366 48.83 -18.66 1.99
C VAL A 366 48.77 -17.28 2.65
N GLN A 367 49.58 -16.33 2.19
CA GLN A 367 49.64 -14.95 2.67
C GLN A 367 48.31 -14.20 2.50
N THR A 368 47.58 -14.43 1.39
CA THR A 368 46.27 -13.82 1.18
C THR A 368 45.21 -14.35 2.14
N ILE A 369 45.29 -15.62 2.55
CA ILE A 369 44.40 -16.19 3.57
C ILE A 369 44.79 -15.71 4.97
N ASP A 370 46.09 -15.71 5.33
CA ASP A 370 46.58 -15.15 6.60
C ASP A 370 46.13 -13.68 6.77
N GLN A 371 46.18 -12.87 5.70
CA GLN A 371 45.75 -11.48 5.71
C GLN A 371 44.23 -11.33 5.88
N LEU A 372 43.41 -12.05 5.10
CA LEU A 372 41.94 -11.96 5.24
C LEU A 372 41.44 -12.42 6.62
N ILE A 373 42.06 -13.46 7.20
CA ILE A 373 41.74 -13.95 8.55
C ILE A 373 42.18 -12.97 9.65
N LYS A 374 43.21 -12.15 9.39
CA LYS A 374 43.63 -11.06 10.28
C LYS A 374 42.66 -9.87 10.22
N ASP A 375 42.19 -9.50 9.03
CA ASP A 375 41.35 -8.31 8.83
C ASP A 375 39.88 -8.53 9.25
N LEU A 376 39.39 -9.79 9.19
CA LEU A 376 38.01 -10.15 9.58
C LEU A 376 37.62 -9.72 11.01
N PRO A 377 38.42 -9.99 12.07
CA PRO A 377 38.19 -9.44 13.40
C PRO A 377 38.11 -7.91 13.46
N GLU A 378 38.89 -7.18 12.66
CA GLU A 378 38.85 -5.71 12.62
C GLU A 378 37.53 -5.21 12.00
N LEU A 379 37.05 -5.88 10.94
CA LEU A 379 35.74 -5.60 10.33
C LEU A 379 34.57 -5.95 11.25
N LEU A 380 34.63 -7.07 11.98
CA LEU A 380 33.64 -7.45 13.00
C LEU A 380 33.59 -6.42 14.13
N GLN A 381 34.76 -5.98 14.63
CA GLN A 381 34.87 -5.00 15.71
C GLN A 381 34.29 -3.64 15.29
N ARG A 382 34.64 -3.14 14.09
CA ARG A 382 34.06 -1.91 13.52
C ARG A 382 32.52 -1.93 13.50
N ASN A 383 31.93 -3.06 13.12
CA ASN A 383 30.47 -3.21 13.09
C ASN A 383 29.85 -3.22 14.50
N LYS A 384 30.50 -3.85 15.48
CA LYS A 384 30.07 -3.80 16.89
C LYS A 384 30.10 -2.38 17.43
N GLU A 385 31.20 -1.65 17.25
CA GLU A 385 31.36 -0.28 17.74
C GLU A 385 30.28 0.68 17.20
N ILE A 386 29.92 0.57 15.92
CA ILE A 386 28.83 1.37 15.34
C ILE A 386 27.48 1.02 15.97
N LEU A 387 27.18 -0.27 16.16
CA LEU A 387 25.92 -0.73 16.78
C LEU A 387 25.83 -0.33 18.26
N ASP A 388 26.89 -0.55 19.02
CA ASP A 388 26.95 -0.28 20.45
C ASP A 388 26.84 1.23 20.72
N GLU A 389 27.53 2.07 19.94
CA GLU A 389 27.37 3.54 20.00
C GLU A 389 25.95 3.98 19.63
N SER A 390 25.34 3.35 18.62
CA SER A 390 23.96 3.65 18.20
C SER A 390 22.95 3.39 19.34
N LEU A 391 23.14 2.33 20.11
CA LEU A 391 22.31 2.00 21.27
C LEU A 391 22.63 2.89 22.47
N ARG A 392 23.92 3.17 22.72
CA ARG A 392 24.39 4.08 23.78
C ARG A 392 23.78 5.47 23.69
N LEU A 393 23.59 6.00 22.48
CA LEU A 393 22.90 7.28 22.23
C LEU A 393 21.43 7.28 22.70
N LEU A 394 20.71 6.16 22.52
CA LEU A 394 19.34 6.00 22.99
C LEU A 394 19.30 5.91 24.52
N ASP A 395 20.23 5.16 25.10
CA ASP A 395 20.33 4.95 26.55
C ASP A 395 20.71 6.24 27.30
N GLU A 396 21.61 7.08 26.77
CA GLU A 396 21.91 8.41 27.36
C GLU A 396 20.69 9.33 27.40
N GLU A 397 19.91 9.36 26.32
CA GLU A 397 18.72 10.21 26.24
C GLU A 397 17.60 9.67 27.14
N GLU A 398 17.36 8.37 27.16
CA GLU A 398 16.37 7.76 28.06
C GLU A 398 16.73 7.97 29.54
N ASN A 399 18.00 7.79 29.92
CA ASN A 399 18.44 8.06 31.28
C ASN A 399 18.15 9.52 31.65
N THR A 400 18.43 10.46 30.74
CA THR A 400 18.09 11.89 30.92
C THR A 400 16.57 12.12 31.03
N ASP A 401 15.77 11.47 30.20
CA ASP A 401 14.30 11.56 30.20
C ASP A 401 13.68 11.04 31.51
N ASN A 402 14.18 9.91 32.02
CA ASN A 402 13.75 9.31 33.28
C ASN A 402 14.16 10.16 34.49
N ASP A 403 15.34 10.77 34.46
CA ASP A 403 15.82 11.71 35.47
C ASP A 403 14.92 12.96 35.55
N LEU A 404 14.57 13.54 34.39
CA LEU A 404 13.71 14.71 34.29
C LEU A 404 12.26 14.39 34.67
N ARG A 405 11.73 13.23 34.25
CA ARG A 405 10.43 12.70 34.69
C ARG A 405 10.37 12.52 36.21
N THR A 406 11.44 12.04 36.82
CA THR A 406 11.53 11.86 38.28
C THR A 406 11.55 13.20 39.02
N LYS A 407 12.31 14.18 38.50
CA LYS A 407 12.46 15.52 39.09
C LYS A 407 11.21 16.39 38.96
N PHE A 408 10.53 16.33 37.80
CA PHE A 408 9.44 17.27 37.46
C PHE A 408 8.04 16.63 37.35
N LYS A 409 7.95 15.30 37.36
CA LYS A 409 6.70 14.52 37.47
C LYS A 409 5.60 15.00 36.50
N GLU A 410 4.50 15.52 37.04
CA GLU A 410 3.33 16.03 36.32
C GLU A 410 3.65 17.23 35.40
N ARG A 411 4.83 17.85 35.52
CA ARG A 411 5.31 18.91 34.62
C ARG A 411 6.23 18.40 33.49
N TRP A 412 6.45 17.09 33.38
CA TRP A 412 7.24 16.44 32.30
C TRP A 412 6.38 15.50 31.45
N GLN A 413 5.30 16.06 30.86
CA GLN A 413 4.30 15.30 30.11
C GLN A 413 4.70 15.07 28.66
N ARG A 414 5.73 14.25 28.44
CA ARG A 414 6.10 13.72 27.11
C ARG A 414 6.18 12.21 27.12
N THR A 415 5.94 11.59 25.96
CA THR A 415 6.04 10.13 25.75
C THR A 415 7.37 9.61 26.31
N PRO A 416 7.38 8.58 27.16
CA PRO A 416 8.59 7.97 27.68
C PRO A 416 9.54 7.48 26.58
N SER A 417 10.83 7.79 26.71
CA SER A 417 11.85 7.37 25.74
C SER A 417 11.94 5.84 25.59
N ASN A 418 11.64 5.06 26.63
CA ASN A 418 11.66 3.59 26.58
C ASN A 418 10.63 2.99 25.60
N GLU A 419 9.41 3.52 25.56
CA GLU A 419 8.39 3.12 24.57
C GLU A 419 8.70 3.67 23.17
N LEU A 420 9.24 4.89 23.08
CA LEU A 420 9.63 5.50 21.80
C LEU A 420 10.78 4.74 21.11
N TYR A 421 11.78 4.28 21.87
CA TYR A 421 12.97 3.58 21.35
C TYR A 421 12.79 2.07 21.24
N LYS A 422 11.65 1.52 21.67
CA LYS A 422 11.30 0.09 21.60
C LYS A 422 11.46 -0.54 20.21
N PRO A 423 11.08 0.13 19.08
CA PRO A 423 11.34 -0.41 17.74
C PRO A 423 12.84 -0.42 17.41
N LEU A 424 13.58 0.64 17.78
CA LEU A 424 15.01 0.79 17.50
C LEU A 424 15.85 -0.23 18.28
N ARG A 425 15.53 -0.46 19.57
CA ARG A 425 16.16 -1.53 20.36
C ARG A 425 15.85 -2.93 19.81
N THR A 426 14.67 -3.13 19.22
CA THR A 426 14.33 -4.40 18.54
C THR A 426 15.17 -4.59 17.27
N GLU A 427 15.33 -3.54 16.47
CA GLU A 427 16.19 -3.52 15.28
C GLU A 427 17.67 -3.77 15.65
N GLY A 428 18.17 -3.09 16.69
CA GLY A 428 19.52 -3.29 17.22
C GLY A 428 19.77 -4.69 17.79
N ALA A 429 18.81 -5.28 18.50
CA ALA A 429 18.88 -6.66 18.97
C ALA A 429 18.95 -7.68 17.81
N ASN A 430 18.27 -7.40 16.69
CA ASN A 430 18.38 -8.21 15.48
C ASN A 430 19.78 -8.13 14.86
N TYR A 431 20.38 -6.93 14.80
CA TYR A 431 21.78 -6.78 14.34
C TYR A 431 22.78 -7.45 15.28
N HIS A 432 22.61 -7.37 16.61
CA HIS A 432 23.47 -8.08 17.56
C HIS A 432 23.36 -9.61 17.39
N ASN A 433 22.15 -10.13 17.16
CA ASN A 433 21.96 -11.55 16.86
C ASN A 433 22.58 -11.98 15.52
N LEU A 434 22.60 -11.10 14.52
CA LEU A 434 23.29 -11.32 13.24
C LEU A 434 24.81 -11.35 13.41
N LEU A 435 25.39 -10.39 14.15
CA LEU A 435 26.82 -10.34 14.47
C LEU A 435 27.28 -11.57 15.30
N ASN A 436 26.44 -12.06 16.20
CA ASN A 436 26.71 -13.30 16.95
C ASN A 436 26.80 -14.53 16.01
N LYS A 437 25.91 -14.65 15.01
CA LYS A 437 25.97 -15.72 14.01
C LYS A 437 27.21 -15.62 13.13
N ALA A 438 27.55 -14.42 12.66
CA ALA A 438 28.76 -14.19 11.87
C ALA A 438 30.03 -14.54 12.66
N THR A 439 30.10 -14.19 13.95
CA THR A 439 31.20 -14.57 14.85
C THR A 439 31.37 -16.10 14.97
N GLN A 440 30.27 -16.87 14.94
CA GLN A 440 30.33 -18.34 14.96
C GLN A 440 30.85 -18.91 13.64
N ALA A 441 30.44 -18.35 12.51
CA ALA A 441 30.93 -18.73 11.19
C ALA A 441 32.43 -18.44 11.00
N ASP A 442 32.89 -17.25 11.39
CA ASP A 442 34.30 -16.87 11.36
C ASP A 442 35.17 -17.85 12.18
N GLY A 443 34.63 -18.36 13.30
CA GLY A 443 35.23 -19.41 14.10
C GLY A 443 35.46 -20.71 13.32
N GLN A 444 34.43 -21.20 12.61
CA GLN A 444 34.51 -22.42 11.80
C GLN A 444 35.52 -22.29 10.63
N VAL A 445 35.53 -21.13 9.95
CA VAL A 445 36.49 -20.85 8.87
C VAL A 445 37.92 -20.81 9.40
N LYS A 446 38.12 -20.19 10.57
CA LYS A 446 39.43 -20.10 11.24
C LYS A 446 39.95 -21.45 11.71
N GLU A 447 39.10 -22.29 12.29
CA GLU A 447 39.44 -23.67 12.69
C GLU A 447 39.83 -24.50 11.46
N ARG A 448 38.99 -24.50 10.42
CA ARG A 448 39.27 -25.22 9.17
C ARG A 448 40.55 -24.74 8.49
N TYR A 449 40.87 -23.45 8.54
CA TYR A 449 42.14 -22.95 8.06
C TYR A 449 43.31 -23.51 8.86
N GLN A 450 43.25 -23.46 10.19
CA GLN A 450 44.31 -23.98 11.06
C GLN A 450 44.62 -25.46 10.79
N THR A 451 43.62 -26.29 10.49
CA THR A 451 43.80 -27.70 10.12
C THR A 451 44.57 -27.91 8.80
N HIS A 452 44.42 -27.01 7.82
CA HIS A 452 44.93 -27.20 6.45
C HIS A 452 46.11 -26.28 6.09
N ARG A 453 46.43 -25.30 6.94
CA ARG A 453 47.40 -24.21 6.66
C ARG A 453 48.75 -24.72 6.19
N ASP A 454 49.31 -25.74 6.84
CA ASP A 454 50.68 -26.18 6.55
C ASP A 454 50.77 -26.96 5.22
N THR A 455 49.73 -27.70 4.84
CA THR A 455 49.64 -28.36 3.53
C THR A 455 49.38 -27.35 2.40
N ILE A 456 48.63 -26.28 2.68
CA ILE A 456 48.48 -25.13 1.77
C ILE A 456 49.82 -24.39 1.61
N ALA A 457 50.56 -24.15 2.70
CA ALA A 457 51.88 -23.52 2.66
C ALA A 457 52.93 -24.38 1.93
N LEU A 458 52.82 -25.70 2.02
CA LEU A 458 53.61 -26.63 1.19
C LEU A 458 53.26 -26.51 -0.30
N LEU A 459 51.97 -26.46 -0.65
CA LEU A 459 51.52 -26.28 -2.04
C LEU A 459 51.97 -24.92 -2.64
N CYS A 460 52.22 -23.91 -1.80
CA CYS A 460 52.79 -22.61 -2.20
C CYS A 460 54.31 -22.61 -2.46
N LYS A 461 55.00 -23.74 -2.31
CA LYS A 461 56.47 -23.81 -2.48
C LYS A 461 56.92 -23.76 -3.95
N PRO A 462 58.14 -23.26 -4.24
CA PRO A 462 58.76 -23.42 -5.55
C PRO A 462 58.84 -24.89 -5.97
N GLU A 463 58.76 -25.16 -7.27
CA GLU A 463 58.69 -26.53 -7.85
C GLU A 463 59.78 -27.47 -7.33
N SER A 464 61.01 -26.98 -7.11
CA SER A 464 62.12 -27.76 -6.55
C SER A 464 61.94 -28.12 -5.07
N GLU A 465 61.45 -27.20 -4.24
CA GLU A 465 61.15 -27.45 -2.82
C GLU A 465 59.91 -28.33 -2.67
N LEU A 466 58.89 -28.13 -3.51
CA LEU A 466 57.69 -28.97 -3.54
C LEU A 466 58.05 -30.41 -3.95
N ASN A 467 58.89 -30.61 -4.97
CA ASN A 467 59.33 -31.94 -5.38
C ASN A 467 60.16 -32.64 -4.29
N ALA A 468 61.04 -31.91 -3.61
CA ALA A 468 61.87 -32.46 -2.53
C ALA A 468 61.06 -32.87 -1.28
N ALA A 469 59.83 -32.36 -1.12
CA ALA A 469 58.93 -32.70 -0.03
C ALA A 469 57.93 -33.83 -0.36
N ILE A 470 57.81 -34.25 -1.63
CA ILE A 470 56.98 -35.38 -2.03
C ILE A 470 57.88 -36.63 -2.10
N PRO A 471 57.60 -37.71 -1.35
CA PRO A 471 58.39 -38.95 -1.41
C PRO A 471 58.49 -39.48 -2.84
N SER A 472 59.67 -39.94 -3.25
CA SER A 472 59.82 -40.67 -4.51
C SER A 472 59.25 -42.09 -4.39
N ALA A 473 58.86 -42.68 -5.52
CA ALA A 473 58.40 -44.06 -5.60
C ALA A 473 58.85 -44.71 -6.91
N ASN A 474 59.05 -46.03 -6.90
CA ASN A 474 59.51 -46.76 -8.08
C ASN A 474 58.53 -46.63 -9.28
N PRO A 475 58.97 -46.20 -10.48
CA PRO A 475 58.08 -45.94 -11.62
C PRO A 475 57.38 -47.20 -12.14
N ALA A 476 56.04 -47.16 -12.15
CA ALA A 476 55.19 -48.23 -12.65
C ALA A 476 55.16 -48.26 -14.20
N LYS A 477 56.25 -48.76 -14.80
CA LYS A 477 56.44 -48.83 -16.27
C LYS A 477 55.31 -49.54 -17.03
N THR A 478 54.56 -50.43 -16.38
CA THR A 478 53.35 -51.08 -16.91
C THR A 478 52.16 -50.15 -17.16
N LEU A 479 52.18 -48.92 -16.64
CA LEU A 479 51.12 -47.92 -16.85
C LEU A 479 51.36 -47.03 -18.08
N GLN A 480 52.59 -46.98 -18.62
CA GLN A 480 52.91 -46.18 -19.81
C GLN A 480 52.16 -46.70 -21.05
N GLY A 481 51.23 -45.88 -21.56
CA GLY A 481 50.42 -46.23 -22.73
C GLY A 481 49.26 -47.18 -22.45
N SER A 482 48.92 -47.46 -21.19
CA SER A 482 47.78 -48.30 -20.81
C SER A 482 46.45 -47.74 -21.34
N GLU A 483 45.60 -48.60 -21.92
CA GLU A 483 44.27 -48.23 -22.41
C GLU A 483 43.38 -47.67 -21.28
N VAL A 484 43.47 -48.23 -20.07
CA VAL A 484 42.74 -47.74 -18.88
C VAL A 484 43.19 -46.33 -18.47
N VAL A 485 44.48 -45.99 -18.66
CA VAL A 485 45.00 -44.63 -18.41
C VAL A 485 44.43 -43.64 -19.44
N ASN A 486 44.27 -44.04 -20.70
CA ASN A 486 43.62 -43.22 -21.72
C ASN A 486 42.12 -43.02 -21.44
N VAL A 487 41.40 -44.09 -21.06
CA VAL A 487 39.98 -44.02 -20.68
C VAL A 487 39.78 -43.10 -19.47
N LEU A 488 40.59 -43.23 -18.41
CA LEU A 488 40.55 -42.32 -17.27
C LEU A 488 40.83 -40.87 -17.67
N ARG A 489 41.83 -40.62 -18.52
CA ARG A 489 42.16 -39.26 -19.01
C ARG A 489 40.99 -38.62 -19.75
N THR A 490 40.29 -39.36 -20.62
CA THR A 490 39.09 -38.87 -21.32
C THR A 490 37.92 -38.61 -20.36
N LEU A 491 37.65 -39.53 -19.42
CA LEU A 491 36.58 -39.35 -18.44
C LEU A 491 36.82 -38.13 -17.53
N LEU A 492 38.07 -37.89 -17.14
CA LEU A 492 38.46 -36.74 -16.31
C LEU A 492 38.35 -35.41 -17.07
N ALA A 493 38.73 -35.39 -18.36
CA ALA A 493 38.54 -34.21 -19.22
C ALA A 493 37.05 -33.86 -19.37
N ASN A 494 36.19 -34.86 -19.59
CA ASN A 494 34.74 -34.69 -19.69
C ASN A 494 34.13 -34.17 -18.38
N LEU A 495 34.66 -34.59 -17.22
CA LEU A 495 34.20 -34.11 -15.90
C LEU A 495 34.64 -32.66 -15.61
N ASP A 496 35.82 -32.24 -16.09
CA ASP A 496 36.26 -30.85 -15.94
C ASP A 496 35.50 -29.91 -16.87
N GLU A 497 35.12 -30.36 -18.08
CA GLU A 497 34.16 -29.67 -18.94
C GLU A 497 32.82 -29.45 -18.21
N VAL A 498 32.27 -30.47 -17.55
CA VAL A 498 31.03 -30.37 -16.75
C VAL A 498 31.12 -29.34 -15.63
N LYS A 499 32.28 -29.24 -14.96
CA LYS A 499 32.50 -28.21 -13.93
C LYS A 499 32.53 -26.80 -14.55
N LYS A 500 33.22 -26.64 -15.68
CA LYS A 500 33.30 -25.36 -16.41
C LYS A 500 31.95 -24.92 -17.01
N GLU A 501 31.13 -25.87 -17.48
CA GLU A 501 29.74 -25.63 -17.88
C GLU A 501 28.93 -25.01 -16.73
N ARG A 502 29.13 -25.44 -15.48
CA ARG A 502 28.44 -24.90 -14.30
C ARG A 502 28.86 -23.48 -13.93
N GLU A 503 30.13 -23.12 -14.09
CA GLU A 503 30.59 -21.74 -13.86
C GLU A 503 29.87 -20.76 -14.80
N GLN A 504 29.69 -21.12 -16.07
CA GLN A 504 28.90 -20.32 -17.00
C GLN A 504 27.42 -20.30 -16.61
N LEU A 505 26.82 -21.45 -16.25
CA LEU A 505 25.42 -21.51 -15.82
C LEU A 505 25.13 -20.71 -14.55
N GLU A 506 26.04 -20.69 -13.56
CA GLU A 506 25.90 -19.86 -12.35
C GLU A 506 25.92 -18.37 -12.70
N ASN A 507 26.80 -17.94 -13.63
CA ASN A 507 26.86 -16.56 -14.09
C ASN A 507 25.62 -16.16 -14.90
N ASP A 508 25.17 -17.01 -15.82
CA ASP A 508 23.95 -16.79 -16.60
C ASP A 508 22.73 -16.64 -15.68
N LEU A 509 22.52 -17.58 -14.75
CA LEU A 509 21.41 -17.57 -13.79
C LEU A 509 21.33 -16.26 -12.98
N LYS A 510 22.47 -15.73 -12.55
CA LYS A 510 22.58 -14.46 -11.82
C LYS A 510 22.34 -13.23 -12.70
N SER A 511 22.72 -13.28 -13.98
CA SER A 511 22.62 -12.17 -14.92
C SER A 511 21.18 -11.86 -15.35
N VAL A 512 20.30 -12.88 -15.35
CA VAL A 512 18.93 -12.76 -15.85
C VAL A 512 18.08 -11.89 -14.91
N ASN A 513 17.58 -10.76 -15.44
CA ASN A 513 16.63 -9.90 -14.76
C ASN A 513 15.37 -9.65 -15.62
N PHE A 514 14.22 -9.54 -14.96
CA PHE A 514 12.92 -9.35 -15.61
C PHE A 514 11.97 -8.64 -14.64
N ASP A 515 11.34 -7.56 -15.09
CA ASP A 515 10.36 -6.79 -14.30
C ASP A 515 8.94 -7.36 -14.45
N MET A 516 8.38 -7.84 -13.35
CA MET A 516 7.01 -8.36 -13.30
C MET A 516 5.94 -7.28 -13.11
N THR A 517 6.31 -6.04 -12.79
CA THR A 517 5.37 -4.95 -12.48
C THR A 517 4.34 -4.76 -13.60
N SER A 518 4.78 -4.79 -14.87
CA SER A 518 3.89 -4.70 -16.03
C SER A 518 2.92 -5.88 -16.17
N LYS A 519 3.35 -7.12 -15.86
CA LYS A 519 2.47 -8.29 -15.91
C LYS A 519 1.40 -8.25 -14.80
N PHE A 520 1.80 -7.92 -13.58
CA PHE A 520 0.89 -7.80 -12.45
C PHE A 520 -0.09 -6.62 -12.58
N LEU A 521 0.35 -5.48 -13.13
CA LEU A 521 -0.55 -4.38 -13.51
C LEU A 521 -1.58 -4.81 -14.57
N THR A 522 -1.15 -5.60 -15.55
CA THR A 522 -2.01 -6.11 -16.63
C THR A 522 -3.09 -7.05 -16.09
N ALA A 523 -2.71 -8.01 -15.24
CA ALA A 523 -3.63 -8.94 -14.58
C ALA A 523 -4.65 -8.19 -13.70
N LEU A 524 -4.18 -7.25 -12.86
CA LEU A 524 -5.05 -6.45 -12.00
C LEU A 524 -6.07 -5.62 -12.81
N ALA A 525 -5.68 -5.13 -13.99
CA ALA A 525 -6.55 -4.35 -14.87
C ALA A 525 -7.54 -5.19 -15.70
N GLN A 526 -7.28 -6.50 -15.88
CA GLN A 526 -8.14 -7.42 -16.65
C GLN A 526 -9.07 -8.24 -15.75
N ASP A 527 -8.51 -8.83 -14.69
CA ASP A 527 -9.20 -9.81 -13.83
C ASP A 527 -9.73 -9.18 -12.52
N GLY A 528 -9.34 -7.93 -12.21
CA GLY A 528 -9.69 -7.24 -10.97
C GLY A 528 -8.97 -7.74 -9.70
N ALA A 529 -8.13 -8.78 -9.85
CA ALA A 529 -7.31 -9.36 -8.79
C ALA A 529 -6.00 -9.90 -9.40
N ILE A 530 -5.02 -10.22 -8.55
CA ILE A 530 -3.74 -10.81 -8.98
C ILE A 530 -3.60 -12.21 -8.41
N ASN A 531 -3.57 -13.23 -9.27
CA ASN A 531 -3.10 -14.57 -8.91
C ASN A 531 -1.57 -14.61 -9.02
N GLU A 532 -0.89 -14.13 -7.97
CA GLU A 532 0.57 -14.06 -7.92
C GLU A 532 1.21 -15.41 -8.26
N GLU A 533 0.75 -16.49 -7.62
CA GLU A 533 1.38 -17.81 -7.73
C GLU A 533 1.35 -18.36 -9.16
N ALA A 534 0.17 -18.35 -9.80
CA ALA A 534 0.05 -18.87 -11.17
C ALA A 534 0.87 -18.05 -12.18
N ILE A 535 0.89 -16.72 -12.02
CA ILE A 535 1.65 -15.82 -12.89
C ILE A 535 3.16 -15.98 -12.66
N SER A 536 3.60 -16.00 -11.41
CA SER A 536 5.00 -16.17 -11.01
C SER A 536 5.56 -17.52 -11.43
N VAL A 537 4.87 -18.63 -11.15
CA VAL A 537 5.34 -19.98 -11.52
C VAL A 537 5.45 -20.12 -13.03
N THR A 538 4.46 -19.63 -13.79
CA THR A 538 4.48 -19.69 -15.26
C THR A 538 5.63 -18.87 -15.83
N GLU A 539 5.87 -17.66 -15.32
CA GLU A 539 6.95 -16.80 -15.84
C GLU A 539 8.34 -17.27 -15.39
N LEU A 540 8.49 -17.79 -14.17
CA LEU A 540 9.73 -18.39 -13.70
C LEU A 540 10.09 -19.63 -14.52
N ASP A 541 9.14 -20.48 -14.89
CA ASP A 541 9.44 -21.62 -15.78
C ASP A 541 9.76 -21.15 -17.22
N ARG A 542 9.05 -20.13 -17.74
CA ARG A 542 9.34 -19.51 -19.05
C ARG A 542 10.76 -18.91 -19.12
N ILE A 543 11.29 -18.38 -18.02
CA ILE A 543 12.60 -17.72 -17.95
C ILE A 543 13.71 -18.69 -17.54
N TYR A 544 13.48 -19.49 -16.49
CA TYR A 544 14.50 -20.32 -15.85
C TYR A 544 14.37 -21.83 -16.13
N GLY A 545 13.29 -22.29 -16.76
CA GLY A 545 13.03 -23.72 -17.03
C GLY A 545 14.13 -24.40 -17.87
N SER A 546 14.68 -23.70 -18.86
CA SER A 546 15.80 -24.21 -19.68
C SER A 546 17.11 -24.31 -18.88
N TYR A 547 17.39 -23.37 -17.99
CA TYR A 547 18.52 -23.44 -17.07
C TYR A 547 18.35 -24.58 -16.06
N LYS A 548 17.15 -24.74 -15.50
CA LYS A 548 16.77 -25.84 -14.61
C LYS A 548 16.98 -27.21 -15.30
N GLN A 549 16.61 -27.35 -16.57
CA GLN A 549 16.90 -28.56 -17.36
C GLN A 549 18.41 -28.81 -17.48
N LYS A 550 19.19 -27.83 -17.94
CA LYS A 550 20.66 -27.94 -18.06
C LYS A 550 21.37 -28.28 -16.73
N VAL A 551 20.89 -27.75 -15.61
CA VAL A 551 21.40 -28.10 -14.28
C VAL A 551 21.15 -29.58 -13.97
N GLN A 552 19.92 -30.08 -14.20
CA GLN A 552 19.59 -31.50 -13.96
C GLN A 552 20.34 -32.44 -14.92
N GLU A 553 20.60 -32.02 -16.16
CA GLU A 553 21.46 -32.73 -17.11
C GLU A 553 22.93 -32.76 -16.65
N SER A 554 23.46 -31.63 -16.18
CA SER A 554 24.82 -31.52 -15.61
C SER A 554 25.02 -32.37 -14.35
N LEU A 555 23.98 -32.56 -13.53
CA LEU A 555 24.02 -33.48 -12.38
C LEU A 555 24.09 -34.94 -12.85
N LYS A 556 23.21 -35.37 -13.75
CA LYS A 556 23.21 -36.75 -14.30
C LYS A 556 24.48 -37.09 -15.06
N LYS A 557 24.98 -36.16 -15.90
CA LYS A 557 26.26 -36.28 -16.63
C LYS A 557 27.41 -36.50 -15.63
N GLN A 558 27.39 -35.85 -14.46
CA GLN A 558 28.35 -36.13 -13.39
C GLN A 558 28.16 -37.52 -12.74
N GLU A 559 26.94 -37.93 -12.39
CA GLU A 559 26.68 -39.23 -11.75
C GLU A 559 27.23 -40.40 -12.60
N GLU A 560 26.97 -40.36 -13.91
CA GLU A 560 27.48 -41.34 -14.86
C GLU A 560 29.01 -41.27 -15.01
N LEU A 561 29.59 -40.06 -15.10
CA LEU A 561 31.05 -39.88 -15.18
C LEU A 561 31.75 -40.38 -13.91
N LEU A 562 31.28 -40.03 -12.71
CA LEU A 562 31.89 -40.47 -11.45
C LEU A 562 31.82 -42.00 -11.28
N LYS A 563 30.70 -42.62 -11.65
CA LYS A 563 30.56 -44.09 -11.66
C LYS A 563 31.56 -44.75 -12.62
N ASN A 564 31.72 -44.20 -13.82
CA ASN A 564 32.65 -44.72 -14.82
C ASN A 564 34.11 -44.49 -14.41
N ILE A 565 34.43 -43.35 -13.79
CA ILE A 565 35.75 -43.05 -13.21
C ILE A 565 36.07 -44.03 -12.07
N GLN A 566 35.13 -44.32 -11.17
CA GLN A 566 35.32 -45.29 -10.09
C GLN A 566 35.61 -46.70 -10.63
N ASN A 567 34.85 -47.16 -11.63
CA ASN A 567 35.08 -48.46 -12.27
C ASN A 567 36.47 -48.53 -12.94
N ALA A 568 36.80 -47.55 -13.79
CA ALA A 568 38.09 -47.50 -14.47
C ALA A 568 39.26 -47.31 -13.48
N HIS A 569 39.03 -46.60 -12.37
CA HIS A 569 40.02 -46.50 -11.29
C HIS A 569 40.25 -47.84 -10.61
N GLN A 570 39.21 -48.66 -10.32
CA GLN A 570 39.42 -49.99 -9.74
C GLN A 570 40.27 -50.89 -10.64
N ASP A 571 40.12 -50.81 -11.96
CA ASP A 571 40.96 -51.55 -12.90
C ASP A 571 42.39 -50.99 -12.97
N PHE A 572 42.56 -49.67 -12.88
CA PHE A 572 43.86 -49.02 -12.73
C PHE A 572 44.57 -49.43 -11.41
N SER A 573 43.85 -49.49 -10.28
CA SER A 573 44.40 -49.92 -8.98
C SER A 573 44.94 -51.35 -9.03
N LYS A 574 44.31 -52.25 -9.81
CA LYS A 574 44.81 -53.64 -10.02
C LYS A 574 46.13 -53.69 -10.78
N MET A 575 46.42 -52.68 -11.61
CA MET A 575 47.67 -52.56 -12.37
C MET A 575 48.81 -51.88 -11.58
N LYS A 576 48.48 -51.10 -10.55
CA LYS A 576 49.44 -50.44 -9.66
C LYS A 576 49.92 -51.41 -8.58
N GLN A 577 51.22 -51.69 -8.53
CA GLN A 577 51.80 -52.45 -7.41
C GLN A 577 51.86 -51.57 -6.16
N SER A 578 51.22 -52.00 -5.07
CA SER A 578 51.30 -51.31 -3.78
C SER A 578 52.59 -51.67 -3.04
N ASN A 579 53.32 -50.65 -2.60
CA ASN A 579 54.45 -50.73 -1.69
C ASN A 579 54.44 -49.50 -0.77
N ASN A 580 55.18 -49.53 0.34
CA ASN A 580 55.09 -48.47 1.35
C ASN A 580 55.47 -47.08 0.81
N GLU A 581 56.45 -47.01 -0.10
CA GLU A 581 56.92 -45.77 -0.75
C GLU A 581 55.81 -45.15 -1.63
N SER A 582 55.19 -45.96 -2.49
CA SER A 582 54.10 -45.52 -3.38
C SER A 582 52.82 -45.19 -2.62
N ASN A 583 52.56 -45.86 -1.49
CA ASN A 583 51.44 -45.53 -0.61
C ASN A 583 51.67 -44.17 0.08
N LEU A 584 52.87 -43.91 0.61
CA LEU A 584 53.22 -42.64 1.25
C LEU A 584 53.23 -41.48 0.24
N ARG A 585 53.77 -41.71 -0.96
CA ARG A 585 53.71 -40.75 -2.08
C ARG A 585 52.26 -40.45 -2.48
N GLU A 586 51.41 -41.47 -2.59
CA GLU A 586 49.98 -41.30 -2.87
C GLU A 586 49.27 -40.49 -1.78
N GLU A 587 49.55 -40.74 -0.51
CA GLU A 587 48.98 -39.97 0.61
C GLU A 587 49.36 -38.48 0.54
N VAL A 588 50.63 -38.16 0.28
CA VAL A 588 51.07 -36.76 0.12
C VAL A 588 50.41 -36.10 -1.10
N LEU A 589 50.28 -36.81 -2.23
CA LEU A 589 49.61 -36.28 -3.42
C LEU A 589 48.10 -36.03 -3.19
N LYS A 590 47.40 -36.93 -2.48
CA LYS A 590 46.01 -36.71 -2.04
C LYS A 590 45.90 -35.49 -1.15
N ASN A 591 46.77 -35.36 -0.15
CA ASN A 591 46.77 -34.24 0.78
C ASN A 591 47.04 -32.89 0.07
N LEU A 592 47.93 -32.85 -0.92
CA LEU A 592 48.16 -31.67 -1.77
C LEU A 592 46.94 -31.33 -2.65
N ALA A 593 46.25 -32.34 -3.20
CA ALA A 593 45.02 -32.12 -3.96
C ALA A 593 43.90 -31.53 -3.07
N VAL A 594 43.72 -32.07 -1.86
CA VAL A 594 42.79 -31.58 -0.83
C VAL A 594 43.16 -30.18 -0.33
N ALA A 595 44.44 -29.86 -0.22
CA ALA A 595 44.91 -28.54 0.21
C ALA A 595 44.53 -27.43 -0.80
N ASN A 596 44.66 -27.68 -2.10
CA ASN A 596 44.17 -26.75 -3.13
C ASN A 596 42.67 -26.49 -2.98
N ASP A 597 41.88 -27.54 -2.78
CA ASP A 597 40.43 -27.45 -2.84
C ASP A 597 39.91 -26.74 -1.57
N ASN A 598 40.56 -26.96 -0.42
CA ASN A 598 40.39 -26.14 0.78
C ASN A 598 40.86 -24.68 0.59
N PHE A 599 41.98 -24.43 -0.10
CA PHE A 599 42.45 -23.06 -0.36
C PHE A 599 41.40 -22.26 -1.14
N VAL A 600 40.85 -22.82 -2.22
CA VAL A 600 39.82 -22.16 -3.04
C VAL A 600 38.55 -21.90 -2.24
N GLU A 601 38.07 -22.87 -1.46
CA GLU A 601 36.87 -22.71 -0.65
C GLU A 601 37.05 -21.71 0.51
N LEU A 602 38.18 -21.76 1.22
CA LEU A 602 38.52 -20.78 2.26
C LEU A 602 38.63 -19.37 1.67
N LEU A 603 39.33 -19.20 0.54
CA LEU A 603 39.48 -17.90 -0.11
C LEU A 603 38.13 -17.33 -0.59
N ALA A 604 37.20 -18.18 -1.04
CA ALA A 604 35.84 -17.77 -1.38
C ALA A 604 35.04 -17.33 -0.14
N ASN A 605 34.98 -18.18 0.88
CA ASN A 605 34.25 -17.92 2.13
C ASN A 605 34.76 -16.65 2.83
N LEU A 606 36.09 -16.45 2.91
CA LEU A 606 36.70 -15.27 3.50
C LEU A 606 36.35 -13.99 2.73
N LYS A 607 36.39 -14.01 1.39
CA LYS A 607 35.96 -12.88 0.55
C LYS A 607 34.47 -12.57 0.73
N GLU A 608 33.62 -13.60 0.88
CA GLU A 608 32.20 -13.43 1.12
C GLU A 608 31.91 -12.86 2.52
N GLY A 609 32.64 -13.28 3.55
CA GLY A 609 32.63 -12.69 4.89
C GLY A 609 33.11 -11.23 4.90
N THR A 610 34.24 -10.92 4.25
CA THR A 610 34.72 -9.54 4.06
C THR A 610 33.68 -8.68 3.36
N LYS A 611 32.98 -9.20 2.33
CA LYS A 611 31.90 -8.49 1.66
C LYS A 611 30.73 -8.22 2.62
N PHE A 612 30.23 -9.25 3.29
CA PHE A 612 29.14 -9.18 4.25
C PHE A 612 29.38 -8.12 5.33
N TYR A 613 30.57 -8.09 5.95
CA TYR A 613 30.87 -7.09 6.99
C TYR A 613 30.98 -5.65 6.47
N ASN A 614 31.26 -5.44 5.17
CA ASN A 614 31.25 -4.10 4.58
C ASN A 614 29.81 -3.66 4.21
N GLU A 615 28.99 -4.56 3.64
CA GLU A 615 27.56 -4.30 3.40
C GLU A 615 26.81 -4.05 4.73
N LEU A 616 27.15 -4.77 5.80
CA LEU A 616 26.59 -4.57 7.14
C LEU A 616 27.01 -3.22 7.75
N THR A 617 28.22 -2.73 7.49
CA THR A 617 28.65 -1.40 7.95
C THR A 617 27.79 -0.29 7.33
N GLU A 618 27.43 -0.39 6.05
CA GLU A 618 26.51 0.58 5.46
C GLU A 618 25.11 0.56 6.09
N ILE A 619 24.61 -0.62 6.47
CA ILE A 619 23.32 -0.78 7.14
C ILE A 619 23.38 -0.19 8.55
N LEU A 620 24.44 -0.48 9.31
CA LEU A 620 24.62 0.00 10.67
C LEU A 620 24.87 1.52 10.73
N LEU A 621 25.54 2.13 9.75
CA LEU A 621 25.64 3.60 9.66
C LEU A 621 24.26 4.25 9.38
N LYS A 622 23.40 3.62 8.58
CA LYS A 622 22.01 4.09 8.36
C LYS A 622 21.17 3.96 9.64
N PHE A 623 21.39 2.91 10.43
CA PHE A 623 20.79 2.74 11.76
C PHE A 623 21.31 3.77 12.78
N GLN A 624 22.62 4.02 12.81
CA GLN A 624 23.25 5.02 13.67
C GLN A 624 22.70 6.43 13.43
N ASN A 625 22.56 6.83 12.16
CA ASN A 625 21.93 8.11 11.81
C ASN A 625 20.48 8.17 12.32
N LYS A 626 19.69 7.11 12.11
CA LYS A 626 18.30 7.01 12.63
C LYS A 626 18.21 7.19 14.15
N CYS A 627 19.16 6.61 14.90
CA CYS A 627 19.26 6.78 16.36
C CYS A 627 19.75 8.17 16.77
N SER A 628 20.69 8.75 16.02
CA SER A 628 21.19 10.12 16.24
C SER A 628 20.09 11.17 16.01
N ASP A 629 19.35 11.07 14.90
CA ASP A 629 18.31 12.03 14.50
C ASP A 629 17.16 12.07 15.52
N ILE A 630 16.68 10.92 15.99
CA ILE A 630 15.60 10.87 16.99
C ILE A 630 16.08 11.40 18.35
N VAL A 631 17.32 11.07 18.76
CA VAL A 631 17.93 11.58 20.00
C VAL A 631 18.19 13.08 19.92
N PHE A 632 18.57 13.60 18.76
CA PHE A 632 18.71 15.04 18.52
C PHE A 632 17.36 15.75 18.68
N ALA A 633 16.32 15.29 17.99
CA ALA A 633 14.97 15.84 18.12
C ALA A 633 14.45 15.81 19.57
N ARG A 634 14.73 14.71 20.29
CA ARG A 634 14.37 14.54 21.71
C ARG A 634 15.18 15.45 22.65
N LYS A 635 16.43 15.78 22.32
CA LYS A 635 17.25 16.78 23.02
C LYS A 635 16.74 18.21 22.75
N THR A 636 16.27 18.52 21.54
CA THR A 636 15.61 19.80 21.23
C THR A 636 14.29 19.97 21.98
N GLU A 637 13.38 18.97 21.90
CA GLU A 637 12.11 18.95 22.65
C GLU A 637 12.34 19.13 24.16
N ARG A 638 13.35 18.44 24.71
CA ARG A 638 13.75 18.56 26.12
C ARG A 638 14.12 20.00 26.48
N ASP A 639 14.88 20.69 25.65
CA ASP A 639 15.36 22.05 25.95
C ASP A 639 14.27 23.11 25.82
N GLU A 640 13.30 22.91 24.93
CA GLU A 640 12.08 23.71 24.87
C GLU A 640 11.19 23.49 26.10
N LEU A 641 10.93 22.23 26.49
CA LEU A 641 10.17 21.90 27.69
C LEU A 641 10.82 22.44 28.98
N LEU A 642 12.16 22.36 29.10
CA LEU A 642 12.88 22.93 30.24
C LEU A 642 12.78 24.45 30.30
N LYS A 643 12.83 25.13 29.14
CA LYS A 643 12.71 26.59 29.04
C LYS A 643 11.30 27.08 29.38
N ASP A 644 10.26 26.36 28.96
CA ASP A 644 8.87 26.69 29.32
C ASP A 644 8.56 26.33 30.78
N LEU A 645 9.14 25.24 31.30
CA LEU A 645 9.08 24.91 32.72
C LEU A 645 9.73 25.98 33.60
N GLN A 646 10.92 26.46 33.24
CA GLN A 646 11.59 27.59 33.91
C GLN A 646 10.72 28.87 33.88
N GLN A 647 10.09 29.18 32.73
CA GLN A 647 9.16 30.32 32.63
C GLN A 647 7.89 30.13 33.48
N SER A 648 7.38 28.89 33.63
CA SER A 648 6.22 28.61 34.48
C SER A 648 6.54 28.80 35.95
N ILE A 649 7.69 28.28 36.41
CA ILE A 649 8.16 28.41 37.80
C ILE A 649 8.44 29.88 38.12
N ALA A 650 9.04 30.63 37.19
CA ALA A 650 9.26 32.08 37.33
C ALA A 650 7.98 32.94 37.29
N ARG A 651 6.81 32.34 37.03
CA ARG A 651 5.50 33.01 37.05
C ARG A 651 4.61 32.58 38.22
N GLU A 652 5.00 31.58 39.01
CA GLU A 652 4.29 31.22 40.25
C GLU A 652 4.67 32.20 41.38
N PRO A 653 3.70 32.86 42.05
CA PRO A 653 4.00 33.82 43.10
C PRO A 653 4.44 33.11 44.39
N SER A 654 5.65 33.41 44.86
CA SER A 654 6.25 32.77 46.04
C SER A 654 5.56 33.16 47.36
N ALA A 655 4.83 32.19 47.92
CA ALA A 655 4.33 32.10 49.30
C ALA A 655 3.15 33.03 49.71
N PRO A 656 2.37 32.65 50.75
CA PRO A 656 1.15 33.37 51.15
C PRO A 656 1.46 34.59 52.04
N SER A 657 0.71 35.67 51.88
CA SER A 657 0.78 36.84 52.74
C SER A 657 0.12 36.60 54.11
N ILE A 658 0.87 36.87 55.19
CA ILE A 658 0.37 36.83 56.57
C ILE A 658 -0.55 38.05 56.79
N PRO A 659 -1.80 37.87 57.26
CA PRO A 659 -2.69 39.00 57.51
C PRO A 659 -2.35 39.75 58.81
N LEU A 660 -2.29 41.08 58.75
CA LEU A 660 -2.21 41.98 59.91
C LEU A 660 -3.51 42.78 60.06
N PRO A 661 -3.92 43.19 61.29
CA PRO A 661 -5.30 43.64 61.54
C PRO A 661 -5.64 45.08 61.10
N THR A 662 -6.94 45.34 60.96
CA THR A 662 -7.54 46.57 60.40
C THR A 662 -7.87 47.65 61.46
N TYR A 663 -7.65 48.92 61.11
CA TYR A 663 -8.37 50.11 61.61
C TYR A 663 -8.55 51.08 60.41
N GLN A 664 -9.78 51.51 60.06
CA GLN A 664 -10.46 52.76 60.47
C GLN A 664 -9.68 54.06 60.11
N ASN A 665 -10.27 55.17 59.62
CA ASN A 665 -11.66 55.57 59.29
C ASN A 665 -11.58 56.75 58.25
N THR A 666 -12.59 57.36 57.60
CA THR A 666 -14.09 57.40 57.68
C THR A 666 -14.67 57.69 56.27
N SER A 667 -15.93 58.13 56.12
CA SER A 667 -16.53 58.61 54.85
C SER A 667 -17.26 59.96 55.01
N ALA A 668 -17.13 60.89 54.03
CA ALA A 668 -18.09 61.94 53.61
C ALA A 668 -17.43 62.87 52.55
N GLY A 669 -18.10 63.41 51.52
CA GLY A 669 -19.45 63.14 50.97
C GLY A 669 -19.90 64.20 49.94
N GLY A 670 -20.43 63.77 48.78
CA GLY A 670 -21.18 64.57 47.78
C GLY A 670 -20.45 65.69 46.99
N SER A 671 -20.94 66.19 45.84
CA SER A 671 -21.90 65.64 44.85
C SER A 671 -22.03 66.52 43.57
N LYS A 672 -21.77 65.96 42.37
CA LYS A 672 -22.21 66.45 41.01
C LYS A 672 -21.72 67.85 40.52
N PRO A 673 -21.85 68.21 39.22
CA PRO A 673 -21.67 67.41 37.99
C PRO A 673 -20.95 68.12 36.78
N ALA A 674 -20.43 67.29 35.86
CA ALA A 674 -20.35 67.51 34.39
C ALA A 674 -19.35 68.50 33.71
N ALA A 675 -19.05 68.16 32.44
CA ALA A 675 -18.56 68.98 31.31
C ALA A 675 -17.04 69.21 31.02
N SER A 676 -16.48 68.32 30.19
CA SER A 676 -15.63 68.60 28.99
C SER A 676 -14.17 69.13 29.06
N SER A 677 -13.38 68.58 28.11
CA SER A 677 -12.16 69.09 27.45
C SER A 677 -10.75 68.75 27.99
N THR A 678 -9.82 68.70 27.02
CA THR A 678 -8.35 68.46 27.00
C THR A 678 -7.56 69.64 27.62
N PRO A 679 -6.30 69.51 28.11
CA PRO A 679 -5.12 69.15 27.28
C PRO A 679 -3.92 68.45 27.99
N THR A 680 -2.74 68.55 27.34
CA THR A 680 -1.47 67.79 27.49
C THR A 680 -0.38 68.49 28.39
N PRO A 681 0.88 68.00 28.55
CA PRO A 681 1.64 68.11 29.82
C PRO A 681 2.99 68.87 29.81
N ALA A 682 3.60 69.05 31.01
CA ALA A 682 5.04 69.29 31.28
C ALA A 682 5.31 69.29 32.83
N PRO A 683 6.56 69.41 33.36
CA PRO A 683 7.92 69.14 32.84
C PRO A 683 8.61 67.94 33.58
N ARG A 684 9.76 67.33 33.23
CA ARG A 684 11.01 67.62 32.46
C ARG A 684 12.26 68.11 33.25
N THR A 685 13.17 67.16 33.54
CA THR A 685 14.66 67.26 33.58
C THR A 685 15.19 65.82 33.29
N MET A 686 16.04 65.50 32.29
CA MET A 686 17.42 65.93 31.95
C MET A 686 18.46 65.39 32.98
N VAL A 687 19.55 64.67 32.64
CA VAL A 687 20.33 64.47 31.38
C VAL A 687 20.94 63.04 31.32
N GLY A 688 21.23 62.48 30.13
CA GLY A 688 22.22 61.38 29.97
C GLY A 688 22.14 60.59 28.65
N THR A 689 23.21 60.55 27.83
CA THR A 689 23.23 59.88 26.50
C THR A 689 24.52 59.11 26.20
N LYS A 690 24.41 57.86 25.71
CA LYS A 690 25.41 57.13 24.88
C LYS A 690 24.79 55.86 24.23
N PRO A 691 25.45 55.13 23.29
CA PRO A 691 24.99 55.14 21.91
C PRO A 691 24.45 53.79 21.38
N GLN A 692 23.83 53.86 20.20
CA GLN A 692 23.25 52.74 19.45
C GLN A 692 24.30 52.06 18.53
N PRO A 693 24.29 50.72 18.36
CA PRO A 693 25.23 50.00 17.49
C PRO A 693 24.97 50.25 15.98
N PRO A 694 25.99 50.08 15.11
CA PRO A 694 25.91 50.43 13.69
C PRO A 694 25.12 49.43 12.82
N ALA A 695 24.65 49.92 11.67
CA ALA A 695 23.94 49.12 10.67
C ALA A 695 24.86 48.12 9.93
N ARG A 696 24.29 46.99 9.50
CA ARG A 696 25.00 45.91 8.80
C ARG A 696 25.18 46.25 7.30
N PRO A 697 26.36 45.99 6.69
CA PRO A 697 26.56 46.19 5.25
C PRO A 697 25.79 45.14 4.41
N PRO A 698 25.49 45.46 3.13
CA PRO A 698 24.83 44.54 2.20
C PRO A 698 25.75 43.38 1.76
N PRO A 699 25.18 42.26 1.28
CA PRO A 699 25.96 41.12 0.77
C PRO A 699 26.66 41.45 -0.57
N PRO A 700 27.80 40.79 -0.88
CA PRO A 700 28.56 41.04 -2.10
C PRO A 700 27.86 40.50 -3.35
N VAL A 701 27.97 41.23 -4.46
CA VAL A 701 27.50 40.81 -5.79
C VAL A 701 28.55 39.90 -6.43
N ILE A 702 28.16 38.67 -6.77
CA ILE A 702 29.00 37.76 -7.56
C ILE A 702 28.71 38.00 -9.04
N SER A 703 29.66 38.61 -9.75
CA SER A 703 29.58 38.77 -11.20
C SER A 703 29.72 37.42 -11.91
N SER A 704 28.73 37.06 -12.73
CA SER A 704 28.77 35.86 -13.57
C SER A 704 29.73 36.03 -14.75
N ALA A 705 31.02 35.82 -14.51
CA ALA A 705 32.04 35.82 -15.55
C ALA A 705 31.87 34.61 -16.48
N SER A 706 31.48 34.84 -17.74
CA SER A 706 31.36 33.81 -18.77
C SER A 706 32.75 33.37 -19.25
N SER A 707 33.24 32.24 -18.75
CA SER A 707 34.53 31.64 -19.15
C SER A 707 34.44 31.01 -20.55
N SER A 708 34.75 31.79 -21.58
CA SER A 708 34.93 31.29 -22.94
C SER A 708 36.26 30.52 -23.07
N CYS A 709 36.21 29.19 -23.13
CA CYS A 709 37.37 28.34 -23.41
C CYS A 709 37.21 27.64 -24.77
N SER A 710 38.15 27.88 -25.68
CA SER A 710 38.14 27.38 -27.06
C SER A 710 39.16 26.26 -27.27
N ALA A 711 38.72 25.08 -27.74
CA ALA A 711 39.62 24.04 -28.27
C ALA A 711 38.91 23.09 -29.28
N SER A 712 39.28 23.25 -30.55
CA SER A 712 39.32 22.25 -31.65
C SER A 712 38.72 20.83 -31.50
N ALA A 713 37.89 20.46 -32.48
CA ALA A 713 37.79 19.10 -33.04
C ALA A 713 37.71 19.18 -34.59
N PRO A 714 38.23 18.20 -35.36
CA PRO A 714 38.47 18.35 -36.80
C PRO A 714 37.32 17.88 -37.72
N SER A 715 37.49 18.12 -39.02
CA SER A 715 36.51 18.02 -40.10
C SER A 715 36.20 16.60 -40.61
N GLY A 716 34.97 16.42 -41.12
CA GLY A 716 34.54 15.33 -42.00
C GLY A 716 33.46 15.81 -42.99
N THR A 717 33.47 15.32 -44.23
CA THR A 717 32.73 15.92 -45.36
C THR A 717 31.67 14.99 -45.98
N ALA A 718 30.52 15.55 -46.38
CA ALA A 718 29.61 15.00 -47.41
C ALA A 718 28.64 16.09 -47.93
N ALA A 719 28.09 15.92 -49.15
CA ALA A 719 27.34 16.94 -49.88
C ALA A 719 25.79 16.82 -49.76
N ALA A 720 25.07 17.85 -50.25
CA ALA A 720 23.61 17.90 -50.41
C ALA A 720 23.16 17.40 -51.82
N PRO A 721 21.86 17.41 -52.23
CA PRO A 721 21.18 18.67 -52.61
C PRO A 721 19.63 18.81 -52.46
N ALA A 722 19.18 20.06 -52.29
CA ALA A 722 18.02 20.76 -52.91
C ALA A 722 16.52 20.32 -52.76
N ALA A 723 15.76 21.14 -52.00
CA ALA A 723 14.59 21.97 -52.41
C ALA A 723 13.26 21.32 -52.91
N PRO A 724 12.11 22.05 -53.04
CA PRO A 724 11.82 23.47 -52.74
C PRO A 724 10.61 23.72 -51.78
N ALA A 725 10.21 25.00 -51.59
CA ALA A 725 9.09 25.47 -50.76
C ALA A 725 7.86 25.94 -51.59
N PRO A 726 6.73 26.36 -50.97
CA PRO A 726 6.49 27.83 -50.82
C PRO A 726 5.77 28.30 -49.52
N THR A 727 5.55 29.62 -49.42
CA THR A 727 4.96 30.44 -48.32
C THR A 727 3.54 30.97 -48.71
N PRO A 728 2.80 31.89 -48.01
CA PRO A 728 3.14 32.81 -46.90
C PRO A 728 2.06 32.99 -45.76
N ALA A 729 2.21 34.07 -44.96
CA ALA A 729 1.45 34.45 -43.74
C ALA A 729 0.23 35.38 -44.05
N PRO A 730 -0.40 36.23 -43.16
CA PRO A 730 -0.01 36.79 -41.84
C PRO A 730 -1.13 36.89 -40.75
N GLY A 731 -0.85 37.51 -39.58
CA GLY A 731 -1.87 38.04 -38.65
C GLY A 731 -1.42 38.18 -37.18
N ALA A 732 -1.40 39.40 -36.63
CA ALA A 732 -0.86 39.69 -35.27
C ALA A 732 -1.95 39.96 -34.21
N ASN A 733 -1.66 39.64 -32.93
CA ASN A 733 -1.57 40.64 -31.85
C ASN A 733 -1.22 40.05 -30.46
N ALA A 734 -0.59 40.87 -29.61
CA ALA A 734 -0.51 40.69 -28.15
C ALA A 734 -1.50 41.67 -27.46
N PRO A 735 -1.70 41.58 -26.13
CA PRO A 735 -0.98 42.57 -25.30
C PRO A 735 -0.62 42.16 -23.86
N ALA A 736 0.44 42.81 -23.36
CA ALA A 736 0.67 43.28 -21.98
C ALA A 736 0.72 42.28 -20.79
N ALA A 737 1.35 42.74 -19.71
CA ALA A 737 1.56 42.02 -18.45
C ALA A 737 1.28 42.92 -17.25
N SER A 738 0.99 42.35 -16.08
CA SER A 738 1.05 43.07 -14.80
C SER A 738 1.19 42.15 -13.57
N THR A 739 2.06 42.59 -12.64
CA THR A 739 2.03 42.39 -11.17
C THR A 739 1.84 41.00 -10.56
N ALA A 740 2.87 40.54 -9.83
CA ALA A 740 2.76 39.50 -8.80
C ALA A 740 2.61 40.11 -7.38
N PRO A 741 1.92 39.43 -6.44
CA PRO A 741 1.87 39.83 -5.04
C PRO A 741 2.82 39.04 -4.11
N SER A 742 3.42 39.79 -3.20
CA SER A 742 4.16 39.47 -1.96
C SER A 742 4.18 38.04 -1.37
N GLN A 743 5.39 37.64 -0.95
CA GLN A 743 5.79 36.79 0.19
C GLN A 743 4.73 35.91 0.89
N ALA A 744 4.99 34.61 0.94
CA ALA A 744 4.29 33.67 1.81
C ALA A 744 4.73 33.80 3.28
N GLN A 745 3.76 33.81 4.20
CA GLN A 745 3.99 33.40 5.59
C GLN A 745 3.97 31.86 5.65
N GLY A 746 4.86 31.26 6.45
CA GLY A 746 4.84 29.83 6.71
C GLY A 746 3.65 29.41 7.59
N PRO A 747 3.11 28.20 7.44
CA PRO A 747 2.06 27.69 8.32
C PRO A 747 2.58 27.43 9.75
N PRO A 748 1.72 27.50 10.77
CA PRO A 748 2.09 27.12 12.13
C PRO A 748 2.35 25.60 12.24
N TYR A 749 3.20 25.22 13.20
CA TYR A 749 3.57 23.82 13.45
C TYR A 749 2.36 22.95 13.83
N PRO A 750 2.19 21.75 13.23
CA PRO A 750 1.22 20.77 13.68
C PRO A 750 1.73 20.03 14.92
N THR A 751 0.87 19.88 15.93
CA THR A 751 1.12 19.01 17.08
C THR A 751 1.07 17.54 16.66
N TYR A 752 2.07 16.74 17.01
CA TYR A 752 2.17 15.32 16.62
C TYR A 752 1.04 14.46 17.21
N PRO A 753 0.22 13.78 16.39
CA PRO A 753 -0.52 12.60 16.79
C PRO A 753 0.43 11.38 16.85
N GLY A 754 0.03 10.32 17.55
CA GLY A 754 0.87 9.13 17.74
C GLY A 754 1.19 8.38 16.43
N TYR A 755 2.36 7.75 16.40
CA TYR A 755 2.83 6.90 15.29
C TYR A 755 1.86 5.74 15.00
N PRO A 756 1.34 5.60 13.76
CA PRO A 756 0.78 4.34 13.27
C PRO A 756 1.88 3.27 13.18
N GLY A 757 1.48 2.00 13.25
CA GLY A 757 2.41 0.86 13.23
C GLY A 757 3.24 0.80 11.94
N TYR A 758 4.55 0.59 12.08
CA TYR A 758 5.43 0.34 10.93
C TYR A 758 5.01 -0.94 10.20
N CYS A 759 4.65 -0.82 8.93
CA CYS A 759 4.66 -1.97 8.03
C CYS A 759 6.09 -2.52 7.97
N GLN A 760 6.27 -3.83 8.19
CA GLN A 760 7.57 -4.45 7.89
C GLN A 760 7.82 -4.32 6.39
N MET A 761 8.86 -3.58 6.01
CA MET A 761 9.57 -3.93 4.79
C MET A 761 10.17 -5.32 5.01
N PRO A 762 10.12 -6.23 4.02
CA PRO A 762 10.91 -7.45 4.10
C PRO A 762 12.38 -7.04 4.23
N MET A 763 13.03 -7.49 5.30
CA MET A 763 14.48 -7.40 5.41
C MET A 763 15.10 -8.01 4.15
N PRO A 764 16.19 -7.45 3.59
CA PRO A 764 16.98 -8.20 2.63
C PRO A 764 17.39 -9.50 3.31
N MET A 765 16.90 -10.64 2.81
CA MET A 765 17.27 -11.95 3.33
C MET A 765 18.76 -12.15 3.09
N GLY A 766 19.56 -11.83 4.11
CA GLY A 766 21.00 -11.94 4.10
C GLY A 766 21.37 -13.39 3.83
N TYR A 767 21.79 -13.66 2.60
CA TYR A 767 22.28 -14.96 2.16
C TYR A 767 23.38 -15.38 3.13
N ASN A 768 23.11 -16.41 3.93
CA ASN A 768 24.03 -16.91 4.95
C ASN A 768 24.90 -18.01 4.32
N PRO A 769 26.18 -17.78 4.01
CA PRO A 769 27.00 -18.75 3.29
C PRO A 769 27.27 -20.02 4.11
N TYR A 770 27.15 -19.91 5.44
CA TYR A 770 27.68 -20.85 6.42
C TYR A 770 26.65 -21.88 6.93
N MET A 771 25.66 -22.24 6.10
CA MET A 771 24.67 -23.27 6.46
C MET A 771 24.80 -24.57 5.64
N TYR A 772 26.03 -24.92 5.25
CA TYR A 772 26.39 -26.25 4.75
C TYR A 772 27.19 -27.01 5.80
N GLY A 773 26.59 -28.05 6.40
CA GLY A 773 27.32 -28.93 7.34
C GLY A 773 26.60 -29.39 8.61
N GLN A 774 25.28 -29.66 8.58
CA GLN A 774 24.64 -30.40 9.68
C GLN A 774 23.78 -31.56 9.16
N TYR A 775 24.21 -32.79 9.47
CA TYR A 775 23.49 -34.01 9.11
C TYR A 775 22.19 -34.14 9.91
N ASN A 776 21.05 -33.88 9.28
CA ASN A 776 19.76 -34.19 9.86
C ASN A 776 19.39 -35.64 9.54
N LEU A 777 19.83 -36.57 10.41
CA LEU A 777 19.55 -38.01 10.28
C LEU A 777 18.03 -38.26 10.27
N PRO A 778 17.50 -39.07 9.32
CA PRO A 778 16.10 -39.49 9.36
C PRO A 778 15.82 -40.32 10.61
N TYR A 779 14.86 -39.89 11.42
CA TYR A 779 14.49 -40.58 12.65
C TYR A 779 13.70 -41.86 12.33
N ALA A 780 14.41 -42.98 12.14
CA ALA A 780 13.80 -44.27 11.87
C ALA A 780 13.02 -44.77 13.11
N PRO A 781 11.70 -45.06 12.99
CA PRO A 781 10.93 -45.58 14.12
C PRO A 781 11.33 -47.03 14.42
N SER A 782 11.78 -47.29 15.66
CA SER A 782 12.09 -48.65 16.11
C SER A 782 10.83 -49.51 16.22
N PRO A 783 10.89 -50.81 15.88
CA PRO A 783 9.70 -51.66 15.80
C PRO A 783 9.15 -52.05 17.17
N VAL A 784 7.87 -51.79 17.40
CA VAL A 784 7.11 -52.33 18.54
C VAL A 784 6.23 -53.47 18.03
N TYR A 785 6.36 -54.65 18.64
CA TYR A 785 5.52 -55.81 18.33
C TYR A 785 4.04 -55.51 18.63
N GLN A 786 3.15 -55.76 17.67
CA GLN A 786 1.71 -55.75 17.87
C GLN A 786 1.13 -57.18 17.79
N THR A 787 0.62 -57.68 18.91
CA THR A 787 -0.36 -58.77 18.94
C THR A 787 -1.76 -58.20 18.68
N PRO A 788 -2.61 -58.85 17.86
CA PRO A 788 -3.87 -58.27 17.44
C PRO A 788 -5.03 -58.54 18.42
N GLY A 789 -5.83 -57.50 18.70
CA GLY A 789 -7.26 -57.64 18.99
C GLY A 789 -7.77 -57.23 20.38
N GLN A 790 -8.28 -56.00 20.51
CA GLN A 790 -9.59 -55.70 21.11
C GLN A 790 -10.06 -54.28 20.74
N ALA A 791 -11.35 -53.97 20.92
CA ALA A 791 -11.97 -52.72 20.49
C ALA A 791 -12.05 -51.66 21.62
N PRO A 792 -11.98 -50.36 21.33
CA PRO A 792 -11.96 -49.30 22.33
C PRO A 792 -13.36 -48.88 22.82
N TYR A 793 -13.49 -48.61 24.12
CA TYR A 793 -14.63 -47.93 24.74
C TYR A 793 -14.42 -46.40 24.82
N PRO A 794 -15.49 -45.57 24.83
CA PRO A 794 -15.39 -44.11 24.95
C PRO A 794 -15.13 -43.63 26.40
N PRO A 795 -14.50 -42.46 26.59
CA PRO A 795 -14.19 -41.89 27.91
C PRO A 795 -15.39 -41.14 28.57
N PRO A 796 -15.39 -40.95 29.90
CA PRO A 796 -16.52 -40.41 30.67
C PRO A 796 -16.56 -38.88 30.80
N GLN A 797 -17.75 -38.34 31.06
CA GLN A 797 -18.00 -36.92 31.39
C GLN A 797 -17.86 -36.65 32.91
N GLN A 798 -17.58 -35.40 33.30
CA GLN A 798 -17.62 -34.96 34.71
C GLN A 798 -18.96 -34.28 35.09
N PRO A 799 -19.40 -34.37 36.36
CA PRO A 799 -20.68 -33.82 36.82
C PRO A 799 -20.58 -32.40 37.40
N GLY A 800 -21.60 -31.57 37.14
CA GLY A 800 -21.81 -30.28 37.81
C GLY A 800 -22.80 -30.36 38.97
N TYR A 801 -22.69 -29.47 39.96
CA TYR A 801 -23.59 -29.38 41.13
C TYR A 801 -24.68 -28.29 40.98
N PRO A 802 -25.88 -28.42 41.59
CA PRO A 802 -27.04 -27.53 41.35
C PRO A 802 -27.43 -26.65 42.58
N PHE A 803 -28.70 -26.17 42.60
CA PHE A 803 -29.45 -25.36 43.60
C PHE A 803 -29.50 -23.82 43.36
N PRO A 804 -30.62 -23.13 43.70
CA PRO A 804 -32.03 -23.49 43.46
C PRO A 804 -32.94 -22.30 43.00
N GLN A 805 -34.22 -22.58 42.72
CA GLN A 805 -35.26 -21.58 42.39
C GLN A 805 -36.10 -21.14 43.62
N GLN A 806 -36.67 -19.92 43.55
CA GLN A 806 -37.81 -19.39 44.33
C GLN A 806 -38.59 -18.39 43.41
N PRO A 807 -39.86 -18.00 43.68
CA PRO A 807 -40.90 -18.13 42.65
C PRO A 807 -41.69 -16.85 42.26
N TYR A 808 -42.61 -17.06 41.32
CA TYR A 808 -43.51 -16.10 40.65
C TYR A 808 -44.60 -15.48 41.55
N TYR A 809 -44.97 -14.22 41.32
CA TYR A 809 -46.31 -13.64 41.56
C TYR A 809 -46.61 -12.51 40.53
N PRO A 810 -47.87 -12.17 40.20
CA PRO A 810 -48.19 -11.39 38.98
C PRO A 810 -48.87 -10.02 39.21
N GLN A 811 -48.93 -9.23 38.13
CA GLN A 811 -49.82 -8.09 37.84
C GLN A 811 -49.92 -6.91 38.84
N GLN A 812 -49.47 -5.74 38.38
CA GLN A 812 -50.39 -4.70 37.88
C GLN A 812 -49.81 -4.00 36.66
#